data_AF-I2H2B6-F1
#
_entry.id   AF-I2H2B6-F1
#
_cell.length_a   1.000
_cell.length_b   1.000
_cell.length_c   1.000
_cell.angle_alpha   90.00
_cell.angle_beta   90.00
_cell.angle_gamma   90.00
#
_symmetry.space_group_name_H-M   'P 1'
#
loop_
_entity.id
_entity.type
_entity.pdbx_description
1 polymer ?
#
loop_
_entity_poly.entity_id
_entity_poly.type
_entity_poly.pdbx_seq_one_letter_code
_entity_poly.pdbx_strand_id
1 'polypeptide(L)'
;MEGNSIFKRLKRVSKYRKYINNKSTKTPSSKQTNVLKKYLKLNIFKGILLLFIILIILRASNNQRLLTFQFQTTNDDDLVLNKKDLDMVDIRHKLRHSFQDSSPISKKITFDNYSRIRIPGYISNYNPFSHQNTKKEENQINSILPDINPRNLNTNIGTVGCNQLAYTEDIEYSRNRPFIDDSLFNIRRQIVAFKDFLSDRVVKQDERMGENEIVRKRWQKMGTSSVWLESEQCYIVLTSVRYSSEEELFEPDVSVIRAQAYDKDWNEIKGKRILKLDVNEPNNLKEELSKIERDLKVKDNCDKYNEDFDAYEDCLSKYKDSNMKAKKRKQKLLDRYSVTYPTVYRFPFNTNGRLRGPTNPQIILKKSQKLEEPVIVFDMHNNDDRRMYAFLPHRSINNLIPFYLKESNRKPETNWTPFFTENDSSVDSSISLGYIHFIRKYNPFQVLKCSLTDGKCEIVFEKPPIKVEDGVFTDVIREGTPFVPLPNEMPKIKDKQLWVAFTKIRLDDCGCGKRYYRPMLTVMAESSGNFTFEMFAPNVSFDTDVLGWDGKSTNCTGYNMMIPNSIASWDILGQDPKTKIIEDYMAFMYTEGGRVSRIITLKGVLNYVLHMYSGNKINENYFFSRDLDYEATKCIVSHSLSECRIYGNKHPGLDIDPAEEIQKIKDRKNKRILTKRKIRRRKRRKIKRRTGRKKRKKKRKKKRRKKRRKKRRRKRSNKPRTKQRLSYEIKNKEEDIEKRDG
;
A
#
# COMPACT_ATOMS: atom_id res chain seq x y z
N MET A 1 -34.46 -40.43 -56.39
CA MET A 1 -33.95 -41.60 -55.64
C MET A 1 -34.44 -41.44 -54.21
N GLU A 2 -35.76 -41.55 -54.02
CA GLU A 2 -36.45 -42.74 -53.49
C GLU A 2 -35.98 -43.06 -52.05
N GLY A 3 -36.78 -43.01 -50.99
CA GLY A 3 -38.20 -42.72 -50.81
C GLY A 3 -38.63 -43.03 -49.37
N ASN A 4 -39.25 -42.05 -48.72
CA ASN A 4 -40.36 -42.09 -47.75
C ASN A 4 -40.54 -43.19 -46.66
N SER A 5 -40.66 -42.68 -45.42
CA SER A 5 -41.85 -42.79 -44.53
C SER A 5 -42.20 -44.09 -43.79
N ILE A 6 -42.01 -44.03 -42.46
CA ILE A 6 -43.01 -44.22 -41.38
C ILE A 6 -44.25 -45.09 -41.71
N PHE A 7 -44.51 -46.18 -40.96
CA PHE A 7 -45.80 -46.45 -40.25
C PHE A 7 -45.83 -47.77 -39.45
N LYS A 8 -46.58 -47.73 -38.33
CA LYS A 8 -47.06 -48.83 -37.46
C LYS A 8 -47.55 -50.09 -38.20
N ARG A 9 -47.35 -51.29 -37.63
CA ARG A 9 -48.47 -52.22 -37.27
C ARG A 9 -48.05 -53.55 -36.59
N LEU A 10 -48.80 -53.85 -35.54
CA LEU A 10 -49.16 -55.16 -34.98
C LEU A 10 -49.57 -56.19 -36.06
N LYS A 11 -49.22 -57.48 -35.87
CA LYS A 11 -50.18 -58.60 -35.68
C LYS A 11 -49.56 -60.01 -35.79
N ARG A 12 -50.01 -60.88 -34.87
CA ARG A 12 -50.18 -62.37 -34.96
C ARG A 12 -48.85 -63.16 -34.97
N VAL A 13 -48.71 -64.24 -34.23
CA VAL A 13 -49.47 -65.49 -34.39
C VAL A 13 -49.63 -66.22 -33.05
N SER A 14 -50.89 -66.45 -32.69
CA SER A 14 -51.34 -67.61 -31.92
C SER A 14 -51.54 -68.78 -32.88
N LYS A 15 -50.92 -69.93 -32.61
CA LYS A 15 -51.38 -71.29 -32.93
C LYS A 15 -50.21 -72.24 -32.69
N TYR A 16 -50.27 -73.01 -31.61
CA TYR A 16 -50.24 -74.47 -31.70
C TYR A 16 -50.71 -75.03 -30.36
N ARG A 17 -52.03 -75.19 -30.27
CA ARG A 17 -52.71 -76.12 -29.35
C ARG A 17 -52.65 -77.50 -30.00
N LYS A 18 -52.56 -78.54 -29.16
CA LYS A 18 -52.63 -79.99 -29.44
C LYS A 18 -51.32 -80.65 -29.87
N TYR A 19 -50.68 -81.26 -28.89
CA TYR A 19 -50.07 -82.61 -28.84
C TYR A 19 -49.29 -82.56 -27.51
N ILE A 20 -49.68 -83.17 -26.39
CA ILE A 20 -49.96 -84.59 -26.15
C ILE A 20 -50.60 -84.70 -24.76
N ASN A 21 -51.74 -85.37 -24.68
CA ASN A 21 -52.20 -86.07 -23.49
C ASN A 21 -51.81 -87.55 -23.69
N ASN A 22 -51.47 -88.23 -22.59
CA ASN A 22 -51.31 -89.69 -22.41
C ASN A 22 -49.94 -90.38 -22.64
N LYS A 23 -49.68 -91.25 -21.65
CA LYS A 23 -48.69 -92.34 -21.48
C LYS A 23 -47.27 -91.90 -21.12
N SER A 24 -46.87 -91.96 -19.85
CA SER A 24 -46.65 -93.14 -18.98
C SER A 24 -45.46 -94.02 -19.38
N THR A 25 -44.58 -94.18 -18.38
CA THR A 25 -43.54 -95.21 -18.21
C THR A 25 -42.35 -95.23 -19.17
N LYS A 26 -41.21 -94.71 -18.70
CA LYS A 26 -39.94 -95.45 -18.62
C LYS A 26 -38.97 -94.74 -17.68
N THR A 27 -38.64 -95.42 -16.59
CA THR A 27 -37.57 -95.09 -15.65
C THR A 27 -36.22 -95.17 -16.35
N PRO A 28 -35.35 -94.15 -16.23
CA PRO A 28 -33.92 -94.32 -16.47
C PRO A 28 -33.14 -94.29 -15.15
N SER A 29 -32.27 -95.29 -15.06
CA SER A 29 -31.24 -95.59 -14.08
C SER A 29 -30.73 -94.48 -13.14
N SER A 30 -30.35 -94.92 -11.95
CA SER A 30 -29.71 -94.21 -10.84
C SER A 30 -28.38 -93.49 -11.14
N LYS A 31 -27.94 -93.42 -12.41
CA LYS A 31 -26.76 -92.65 -12.83
C LYS A 31 -27.08 -91.25 -13.37
N GLN A 32 -28.30 -90.96 -13.85
CA GLN A 32 -28.66 -89.63 -14.37
C GLN A 32 -29.05 -88.62 -13.29
N THR A 33 -29.52 -89.07 -12.12
CA THR A 33 -29.89 -88.19 -10.99
C THR A 33 -28.68 -87.57 -10.30
N ASN A 34 -27.52 -88.21 -10.34
CA ASN A 34 -26.28 -87.65 -9.78
C ASN A 34 -25.65 -86.59 -10.68
N VAL A 35 -25.75 -86.71 -12.00
CA VAL A 35 -25.28 -85.67 -12.93
C VAL A 35 -26.18 -84.44 -12.86
N LEU A 36 -27.50 -84.62 -12.83
CA LEU A 36 -28.45 -83.52 -12.69
C LEU A 36 -28.33 -82.83 -11.32
N LYS A 37 -28.13 -83.57 -10.22
CA LYS A 37 -27.84 -82.98 -8.89
C LYS A 37 -26.48 -82.29 -8.84
N LYS A 38 -25.44 -82.79 -9.53
CA LYS A 38 -24.15 -82.08 -9.67
C LYS A 38 -24.31 -80.80 -10.48
N TYR A 39 -25.08 -80.83 -11.57
CA TYR A 39 -25.35 -79.66 -12.41
C TYR A 39 -26.21 -78.62 -11.69
N LEU A 40 -27.22 -79.06 -10.94
CA LEU A 40 -28.02 -78.18 -10.08
C LEU A 40 -27.17 -77.59 -8.95
N LYS A 41 -26.34 -78.38 -8.27
CA LYS A 41 -25.40 -77.88 -7.26
C LYS A 41 -24.38 -76.92 -7.85
N LEU A 42 -23.87 -77.17 -9.06
CA LEU A 42 -22.93 -76.29 -9.74
C LEU A 42 -23.59 -74.97 -10.18
N ASN A 43 -24.84 -75.01 -10.65
CA ASN A 43 -25.60 -73.82 -11.01
C ASN A 43 -26.11 -73.04 -9.80
N ILE A 44 -26.44 -73.71 -8.70
CA ILE A 44 -26.72 -73.06 -7.41
C ILE A 44 -25.43 -72.43 -6.87
N PHE A 45 -24.28 -73.10 -6.98
CA PHE A 45 -23.00 -72.54 -6.57
C PHE A 45 -22.58 -71.35 -7.44
N LYS A 46 -22.79 -71.42 -8.76
CA LYS A 46 -22.61 -70.27 -9.67
C LYS A 46 -23.59 -69.13 -9.36
N GLY A 47 -24.84 -69.46 -9.02
CA GLY A 47 -25.84 -68.48 -8.61
C GLY A 47 -25.47 -67.78 -7.30
N ILE A 48 -25.02 -68.55 -6.30
CA ILE A 48 -24.53 -68.02 -5.01
C ILE A 48 -23.26 -67.20 -5.23
N LEU A 49 -22.33 -67.65 -6.08
CA LEU A 49 -21.11 -66.91 -6.42
C LEU A 49 -21.45 -65.60 -7.14
N LEU A 50 -22.42 -65.61 -8.06
CA LEU A 50 -22.90 -64.40 -8.74
C LEU A 50 -23.56 -63.44 -7.74
N LEU A 51 -24.34 -63.96 -6.78
CA LEU A 51 -24.97 -63.18 -5.72
C LEU A 51 -23.92 -62.63 -4.73
N PHE A 52 -22.85 -63.37 -4.48
CA PHE A 52 -21.71 -62.94 -3.68
C PHE A 52 -20.90 -61.87 -4.42
N ILE A 53 -20.70 -62.00 -5.74
CA ILE A 53 -20.06 -60.99 -6.59
C ILE A 53 -20.94 -59.73 -6.66
N ILE A 54 -22.26 -59.86 -6.79
CA ILE A 54 -23.21 -58.74 -6.75
C ILE A 54 -23.20 -58.08 -5.37
N LEU A 55 -23.13 -58.85 -4.28
CA LEU A 55 -22.98 -58.33 -2.92
C LEU A 55 -21.63 -57.65 -2.71
N ILE A 56 -20.54 -58.16 -3.31
CA ILE A 56 -19.22 -57.53 -3.30
C ILE A 56 -19.24 -56.25 -4.14
N ILE A 57 -19.92 -56.21 -5.29
CA ILE A 57 -20.08 -55.01 -6.13
C ILE A 57 -20.99 -53.99 -5.43
N LEU A 58 -22.05 -54.43 -4.75
CA LEU A 58 -22.92 -53.56 -3.95
C LEU A 58 -22.18 -53.03 -2.71
N ARG A 59 -21.39 -53.87 -2.03
CA ARG A 59 -20.47 -53.42 -0.95
C ARG A 59 -19.36 -52.54 -1.48
N ALA A 60 -18.84 -52.76 -2.68
CA ALA A 60 -17.85 -51.91 -3.32
C ALA A 60 -18.47 -50.60 -3.79
N SER A 61 -19.77 -50.57 -4.15
CA SER A 61 -20.50 -49.34 -4.49
C SER A 61 -20.91 -48.55 -3.25
N ASN A 62 -21.26 -49.23 -2.15
CA ASN A 62 -21.53 -48.60 -0.85
C ASN A 62 -20.23 -48.17 -0.16
N ASN A 63 -19.15 -48.93 -0.30
CA ASN A 63 -17.81 -48.49 0.07
C ASN A 63 -17.28 -47.46 -0.91
N GLN A 64 -17.72 -47.37 -2.16
CA GLN A 64 -17.43 -46.20 -3.02
C GLN A 64 -18.20 -44.98 -2.56
N ARG A 65 -19.36 -45.11 -1.88
CA ARG A 65 -20.03 -43.99 -1.20
C ARG A 65 -19.44 -43.63 0.17
N LEU A 66 -18.77 -44.57 0.85
CA LEU A 66 -18.05 -44.33 2.10
C LEU A 66 -16.57 -43.94 1.89
N LEU A 67 -15.97 -44.36 0.79
CA LEU A 67 -14.62 -44.00 0.30
C LEU A 67 -14.64 -42.82 -0.67
N THR A 68 -15.80 -42.36 -1.18
CA THR A 68 -15.87 -40.99 -1.73
C THR A 68 -15.86 -39.93 -0.64
N PHE A 69 -15.91 -40.32 0.64
CA PHE A 69 -15.58 -39.46 1.77
C PHE A 69 -14.11 -39.58 2.23
N GLN A 70 -13.32 -40.47 1.63
CA GLN A 70 -11.89 -40.60 1.93
C GLN A 70 -11.12 -40.90 0.64
N PHE A 71 -10.46 -39.86 0.12
CA PHE A 71 -9.57 -39.84 -1.04
C PHE A 71 -10.23 -39.72 -2.43
N GLN A 72 -10.78 -38.53 -2.70
CA GLN A 72 -10.44 -37.86 -3.97
C GLN A 72 -9.03 -37.28 -3.83
N THR A 73 -8.01 -38.11 -4.04
CA THR A 73 -6.69 -37.65 -4.47
C THR A 73 -6.72 -37.51 -5.99
N THR A 74 -7.49 -36.55 -6.46
CA THR A 74 -7.16 -35.84 -7.69
C THR A 74 -6.14 -34.77 -7.30
N ASN A 75 -5.10 -34.59 -8.10
CA ASN A 75 -3.95 -33.69 -7.95
C ASN A 75 -4.31 -32.18 -7.80
N ASP A 76 -5.24 -31.83 -6.91
CA ASP A 76 -5.80 -30.49 -6.73
C ASP A 76 -5.84 -30.13 -5.21
N ASP A 77 -4.76 -30.46 -4.49
CA ASP A 77 -4.53 -30.09 -3.07
C ASP A 77 -4.47 -28.55 -2.84
N ASP A 78 -4.64 -27.77 -3.91
CA ASP A 78 -4.60 -26.32 -3.96
C ASP A 78 -5.99 -25.67 -4.06
N LEU A 79 -7.08 -26.43 -4.17
CA LEU A 79 -8.43 -25.87 -4.37
C LEU A 79 -9.46 -26.41 -3.38
N VAL A 80 -10.19 -25.51 -2.71
CA VAL A 80 -11.40 -25.82 -1.95
C VAL A 80 -12.64 -25.25 -2.64
N LEU A 81 -13.79 -25.90 -2.45
CA LEU A 81 -15.04 -25.50 -3.07
C LEU A 81 -15.71 -24.32 -2.34
N ASN A 82 -15.67 -24.30 -1.00
CA ASN A 82 -16.37 -23.32 -0.19
C ASN A 82 -15.45 -22.65 0.83
N LYS A 83 -15.80 -21.43 1.26
CA LYS A 83 -15.06 -20.67 2.29
C LYS A 83 -14.98 -21.42 3.61
N LYS A 84 -16.06 -22.09 4.02
CA LYS A 84 -16.13 -22.90 5.26
C LYS A 84 -15.17 -24.09 5.28
N ASP A 85 -14.76 -24.58 4.10
CA ASP A 85 -13.90 -25.76 4.01
C ASP A 85 -12.44 -25.41 4.35
N LEU A 86 -12.08 -24.11 4.34
CA LEU A 86 -10.74 -23.62 4.69
C LEU A 86 -10.33 -23.91 6.15
N ASP A 87 -11.28 -24.05 7.08
CA ASP A 87 -10.98 -24.31 8.49
C ASP A 87 -10.43 -25.72 8.73
N MET A 88 -10.73 -26.67 7.83
CA MET A 88 -10.38 -28.09 8.00
C MET A 88 -9.18 -28.55 7.15
N VAL A 89 -8.53 -27.64 6.43
CA VAL A 89 -7.47 -27.97 5.47
C VAL A 89 -6.19 -28.43 6.17
N ASP A 90 -5.47 -29.37 5.55
CA ASP A 90 -4.16 -29.82 6.02
C ASP A 90 -3.05 -29.32 5.10
N ILE A 91 -2.39 -28.24 5.50
CA ILE A 91 -1.34 -27.58 4.71
C ILE A 91 0.06 -28.05 5.08
N ARG A 92 0.22 -28.98 6.03
CA ARG A 92 1.53 -29.42 6.54
C ARG A 92 2.46 -29.94 5.43
N HIS A 93 1.90 -30.50 4.36
CA HIS A 93 2.67 -30.96 3.21
C HIS A 93 3.33 -29.80 2.43
N LYS A 94 2.70 -28.62 2.37
CA LYS A 94 3.23 -27.40 1.72
C LYS A 94 4.30 -26.72 2.58
N LEU A 95 4.16 -26.80 3.91
CA LEU A 95 5.10 -26.19 4.86
C LEU A 95 6.49 -26.86 4.90
N ARG A 96 6.60 -28.13 4.46
CA ARG A 96 7.86 -28.90 4.50
C ARG A 96 8.94 -28.39 3.55
N HIS A 97 8.56 -27.66 2.51
CA HIS A 97 9.47 -27.18 1.47
C HIS A 97 9.74 -25.66 1.53
N SER A 98 8.98 -24.90 2.33
CA SER A 98 9.08 -23.43 2.35
C SER A 98 10.05 -22.85 3.39
N PHE A 99 10.55 -23.67 4.34
CA PHE A 99 11.29 -23.15 5.49
C PHE A 99 12.77 -23.53 5.49
N GLN A 100 13.63 -22.51 5.28
CA GLN A 100 14.71 -22.23 6.24
C GLN A 100 15.41 -20.87 6.04
N ASP A 101 15.48 -20.32 4.82
CA ASP A 101 16.22 -19.07 4.59
C ASP A 101 15.39 -17.89 4.07
N SER A 102 14.21 -18.11 3.47
CA SER A 102 13.53 -17.03 2.74
C SER A 102 12.46 -16.26 3.54
N SER A 103 11.98 -16.85 4.64
CA SER A 103 10.92 -16.27 5.47
C SER A 103 11.39 -15.04 6.29
N PRO A 104 10.54 -14.00 6.44
CA PRO A 104 10.75 -12.91 7.38
C PRO A 104 10.67 -13.32 8.86
N ILE A 105 10.25 -14.54 9.18
CA ILE A 105 10.13 -15.01 10.57
C ILE A 105 11.52 -15.38 11.09
N SER A 106 12.00 -14.64 12.09
CA SER A 106 13.27 -14.92 12.77
C SER A 106 13.08 -15.72 14.06
N LYS A 107 14.15 -16.36 14.56
CA LYS A 107 14.11 -17.00 15.89
C LYS A 107 13.72 -16.02 17.00
N LYS A 108 14.12 -14.75 16.88
CA LYS A 108 13.74 -13.70 17.84
C LYS A 108 12.23 -13.47 17.84
N ILE A 109 11.59 -13.54 16.68
CA ILE A 109 10.12 -13.43 16.55
C ILE A 109 9.43 -14.66 17.16
N THR A 110 9.93 -15.87 16.89
CA THR A 110 9.31 -17.10 17.41
C THR A 110 9.42 -17.23 18.93
N PHE A 111 10.53 -16.78 19.52
CA PHE A 111 10.78 -16.81 20.97
C PHE A 111 10.41 -15.51 21.71
N ASP A 112 9.72 -14.57 21.06
CA ASP A 112 9.24 -13.35 21.74
C ASP A 112 8.12 -13.69 22.76
N ASN A 113 7.85 -12.77 23.68
CA ASN A 113 6.73 -12.86 24.60
C ASN A 113 5.46 -12.36 23.92
N TYR A 114 4.43 -13.20 23.89
CA TYR A 114 3.13 -12.86 23.34
C TYR A 114 2.08 -12.69 24.46
N SER A 115 1.25 -11.67 24.32
CA SER A 115 0.02 -11.50 25.07
C SER A 115 -1.17 -11.90 24.20
N ARG A 116 -2.28 -12.27 24.82
CA ARG A 116 -3.50 -12.67 24.12
C ARG A 116 -4.60 -11.65 24.36
N ILE A 117 -5.36 -11.35 23.31
CA ILE A 117 -6.56 -10.51 23.38
C ILE A 117 -7.70 -11.21 22.67
N ARG A 118 -8.88 -11.18 23.29
CA ARG A 118 -10.11 -11.70 22.72
C ARG A 118 -10.83 -10.57 21.97
N ILE A 119 -10.96 -10.70 20.65
CA ILE A 119 -11.47 -9.63 19.79
C ILE A 119 -12.83 -10.02 19.22
N PRO A 120 -13.88 -9.18 19.36
CA PRO A 120 -15.13 -9.39 18.65
C PRO A 120 -15.05 -8.87 17.21
N GLY A 121 -15.56 -9.65 16.27
CA GLY A 121 -15.80 -9.29 14.87
C GLY A 121 -17.29 -9.24 14.57
N TYR A 122 -17.72 -8.28 13.77
CA TYR A 122 -19.10 -8.15 13.31
C TYR A 122 -19.20 -8.55 11.84
N ILE A 123 -19.96 -9.61 11.57
CA ILE A 123 -20.18 -10.16 10.24
C ILE A 123 -21.15 -9.24 9.47
N SER A 124 -20.73 -8.74 8.31
CA SER A 124 -21.58 -7.95 7.42
C SER A 124 -22.30 -8.81 6.37
N ASN A 125 -21.69 -9.92 5.95
CA ASN A 125 -22.29 -10.85 4.99
C ASN A 125 -23.07 -11.99 5.68
N TYR A 126 -23.94 -11.62 6.61
CA TYR A 126 -24.65 -12.58 7.46
C TYR A 126 -25.72 -13.38 6.70
N ASN A 127 -25.80 -14.68 6.98
CA ASN A 127 -26.85 -15.58 6.48
C ASN A 127 -27.91 -15.82 7.58
N PRO A 128 -29.08 -15.16 7.52
CA PRO A 128 -30.13 -15.31 8.51
C PRO A 128 -30.83 -16.68 8.50
N PHE A 129 -30.67 -17.45 7.43
CA PHE A 129 -31.34 -18.75 7.25
C PHE A 129 -30.47 -19.94 7.68
N SER A 130 -29.26 -19.69 8.17
CA SER A 130 -28.30 -20.72 8.61
C SER A 130 -28.80 -21.64 9.74
N HIS A 131 -29.87 -21.25 10.45
CA HIS A 131 -30.49 -22.05 11.51
C HIS A 131 -31.77 -22.79 11.10
N GLN A 132 -32.27 -22.62 9.87
CA GLN A 132 -33.51 -23.28 9.42
C GLN A 132 -33.19 -24.62 8.74
N ASN A 133 -33.36 -25.70 9.50
CA ASN A 133 -33.18 -27.10 9.10
C ASN A 133 -34.28 -27.60 8.15
N THR A 134 -34.52 -26.93 7.02
CA THR A 134 -35.50 -27.35 6.02
C THR A 134 -34.85 -27.49 4.65
N LYS A 135 -34.41 -28.72 4.32
CA LYS A 135 -34.02 -29.18 2.96
C LYS A 135 -35.05 -28.84 1.85
N LYS A 136 -36.24 -28.36 2.21
CA LYS A 136 -37.29 -27.89 1.28
C LYS A 136 -37.07 -26.46 0.78
N GLU A 137 -36.37 -25.59 1.50
CA GLU A 137 -36.20 -24.18 1.13
C GLU A 137 -34.86 -23.88 0.45
N GLU A 138 -33.79 -24.63 0.72
CA GLU A 138 -32.54 -24.56 -0.08
C GLU A 138 -32.81 -24.82 -1.58
N ASN A 139 -33.76 -25.70 -1.90
CA ASN A 139 -34.18 -25.96 -3.28
C ASN A 139 -35.07 -24.86 -3.87
N GLN A 140 -35.81 -24.11 -3.04
CA GLN A 140 -36.55 -22.93 -3.49
C GLN A 140 -35.63 -21.73 -3.71
N ILE A 141 -34.63 -21.52 -2.85
CA ILE A 141 -33.65 -20.43 -2.99
C ILE A 141 -32.76 -20.66 -4.23
N ASN A 142 -32.29 -21.89 -4.46
CA ASN A 142 -31.48 -22.23 -5.64
C ASN A 142 -32.26 -22.20 -6.97
N SER A 143 -33.60 -22.28 -6.94
CA SER A 143 -34.44 -22.15 -8.15
C SER A 143 -34.86 -20.71 -8.46
N ILE A 144 -34.67 -19.78 -7.51
CA ILE A 144 -34.88 -18.34 -7.69
C ILE A 144 -33.59 -17.64 -8.19
N LEU A 145 -32.44 -18.32 -8.13
CA LEU A 145 -31.10 -17.76 -8.40
C LEU A 145 -30.41 -18.22 -9.71
N PRO A 146 -31.06 -18.14 -10.90
CA PRO A 146 -30.24 -18.01 -12.12
C PRO A 146 -30.26 -16.62 -12.76
N ASP A 147 -31.25 -15.76 -12.50
CA ASP A 147 -31.47 -14.59 -13.39
C ASP A 147 -32.03 -13.31 -12.76
N ILE A 148 -31.95 -13.15 -11.42
CA ILE A 148 -32.51 -11.95 -10.78
C ILE A 148 -31.44 -10.89 -10.58
N ASN A 149 -31.55 -9.84 -11.39
CA ASN A 149 -30.87 -8.56 -11.27
C ASN A 149 -30.90 -8.09 -9.78
N PRO A 150 -29.75 -7.99 -9.06
CA PRO A 150 -29.70 -7.78 -7.61
C PRO A 150 -30.14 -6.39 -7.13
N ARG A 151 -30.81 -5.61 -7.99
CA ARG A 151 -31.31 -4.26 -7.68
C ARG A 151 -32.63 -4.24 -6.88
N ASN A 152 -33.35 -5.36 -6.73
CA ASN A 152 -34.74 -5.35 -6.24
C ASN A 152 -35.09 -6.31 -5.09
N LEU A 153 -34.14 -6.76 -4.27
CA LEU A 153 -34.46 -7.48 -3.03
C LEU A 153 -34.46 -6.52 -1.83
N ASN A 154 -35.58 -5.80 -1.65
CA ASN A 154 -35.99 -5.28 -0.34
C ASN A 154 -36.60 -6.44 0.46
N THR A 155 -35.80 -7.43 0.85
CA THR A 155 -36.25 -8.41 1.84
C THR A 155 -36.16 -7.75 3.21
N ASN A 156 -37.31 -7.50 3.85
CA ASN A 156 -37.41 -7.14 5.26
C ASN A 156 -36.89 -8.31 6.10
N ILE A 157 -35.57 -8.43 6.20
CA ILE A 157 -34.90 -9.27 7.19
C ILE A 157 -35.18 -8.55 8.51
N GLY A 158 -35.92 -9.17 9.44
CA GLY A 158 -36.20 -8.59 10.76
C GLY A 158 -34.92 -8.08 11.43
N THR A 159 -35.03 -7.13 12.36
CA THR A 159 -33.87 -6.45 12.97
C THR A 159 -32.90 -7.45 13.58
N VAL A 160 -31.75 -7.66 12.93
CA VAL A 160 -30.68 -8.53 13.40
C VAL A 160 -29.86 -7.77 14.44
N GLY A 161 -29.71 -8.35 15.64
CA GLY A 161 -28.99 -7.71 16.74
C GLY A 161 -27.47 -7.90 16.67
N CYS A 162 -26.70 -7.01 17.31
CA CYS A 162 -25.23 -7.10 17.34
C CYS A 162 -24.69 -8.42 17.88
N ASN A 163 -25.39 -9.06 18.82
CA ASN A 163 -24.99 -10.36 19.37
C ASN A 163 -25.08 -11.50 18.33
N GLN A 164 -25.99 -11.39 17.35
CA GLN A 164 -26.14 -12.39 16.29
C GLN A 164 -25.04 -12.23 15.24
N LEU A 165 -24.70 -10.98 14.91
CA LEU A 165 -23.62 -10.61 14.00
C LEU A 165 -22.23 -10.80 14.60
N ALA A 166 -22.12 -10.86 15.93
CA ALA A 166 -20.86 -11.02 16.62
C ALA A 166 -20.29 -12.43 16.47
N TYR A 167 -19.00 -12.46 16.17
CA TYR A 167 -18.08 -13.58 16.24
C TYR A 167 -16.92 -13.15 17.15
N THR A 168 -16.28 -14.05 17.87
CA THR A 168 -15.22 -13.66 18.81
C THR A 168 -14.18 -14.75 18.91
N GLU A 169 -12.93 -14.36 18.78
CA GLU A 169 -11.78 -15.27 18.80
C GLU A 169 -10.56 -14.55 19.34
N ASP A 170 -9.57 -15.34 19.76
CA ASP A 170 -8.34 -14.82 20.33
C ASP A 170 -7.29 -14.54 19.24
N ILE A 171 -6.60 -13.41 19.36
CA ILE A 171 -5.38 -13.09 18.61
C ILE A 171 -4.26 -12.88 19.64
N GLU A 172 -3.08 -13.40 19.32
CA GLU A 172 -1.87 -13.13 20.12
C GLU A 172 -1.08 -12.01 19.48
N TYR A 173 -0.40 -11.23 20.31
CA TYR A 173 0.43 -10.12 19.86
C TYR A 173 1.71 -10.05 20.70
N SER A 174 2.85 -9.83 20.04
CA SER A 174 4.16 -9.68 20.69
C SER A 174 4.11 -8.60 21.78
N ARG A 175 4.99 -8.58 22.78
CA ARG A 175 5.13 -7.46 23.74
C ARG A 175 6.19 -6.46 23.31
N ASN A 176 7.21 -6.93 22.60
CA ASN A 176 8.18 -6.05 21.99
C ASN A 176 7.51 -5.16 20.91
N ARG A 177 8.01 -3.93 20.77
CA ARG A 177 7.52 -2.97 19.77
C ARG A 177 8.70 -2.23 19.15
N PRO A 178 9.46 -2.88 18.24
CA PRO A 178 10.51 -2.17 17.53
C PRO A 178 9.90 -0.97 16.79
N PHE A 179 10.65 0.12 16.70
CA PHE A 179 10.20 1.35 16.04
C PHE A 179 11.14 1.73 14.91
N ILE A 180 10.59 2.36 13.88
CA ILE A 180 11.35 2.82 12.72
C ILE A 180 12.03 4.15 13.06
N ASP A 181 13.34 4.10 13.26
CA ASP A 181 14.16 5.28 13.45
C ASP A 181 14.80 5.78 12.15
N ASP A 182 14.92 7.11 12.05
CA ASP A 182 15.68 7.79 11.00
C ASP A 182 15.97 9.23 11.44
N SER A 183 17.16 9.71 11.09
CA SER A 183 17.67 11.02 11.47
C SER A 183 17.14 12.09 10.51
N LEU A 184 16.17 12.88 10.98
CA LEU A 184 15.67 14.05 10.26
C LEU A 184 16.79 15.06 9.90
N PHE A 185 17.88 15.09 10.66
CA PHE A 185 19.08 15.87 10.33
C PHE A 185 19.74 15.37 9.04
N ASN A 186 19.97 14.06 8.95
CA ASN A 186 20.59 13.45 7.78
C ASN A 186 19.70 13.64 6.55
N ILE A 187 18.38 13.47 6.70
CA ILE A 187 17.42 13.69 5.61
C ILE A 187 17.45 15.15 5.15
N ARG A 188 17.41 16.12 6.07
CA ARG A 188 17.52 17.55 5.73
C ARG A 188 18.82 17.82 4.99
N ARG A 189 19.96 17.38 5.52
CA ARG A 189 21.28 17.59 4.90
C ARG A 189 21.36 16.97 3.51
N GLN A 190 20.83 15.77 3.33
CA GLN A 190 20.73 15.10 2.03
C GLN A 190 19.89 15.94 1.06
N ILE A 191 18.70 16.40 1.46
CA ILE A 191 17.83 17.22 0.63
C ILE A 191 18.51 18.53 0.21
N VAL A 192 19.19 19.20 1.14
CA VAL A 192 19.91 20.45 0.88
C VAL A 192 21.10 20.24 -0.06
N ALA A 193 21.79 19.10 0.03
CA ALA A 193 22.95 18.80 -0.79
C ALA A 193 22.64 18.69 -2.30
N PHE A 194 21.39 18.40 -2.69
CA PHE A 194 21.00 18.29 -4.11
C PHE A 194 20.98 19.63 -4.84
N LYS A 195 20.82 20.76 -4.14
CA LYS A 195 20.78 22.12 -4.72
C LYS A 195 19.73 22.26 -5.85
N ASP A 196 18.54 21.70 -5.63
CA ASP A 196 17.41 21.70 -6.55
C ASP A 196 16.20 22.50 -6.01
N PHE A 197 15.09 22.44 -6.74
CA PHE A 197 13.84 23.15 -6.40
C PHE A 197 13.31 22.83 -4.99
N LEU A 198 13.54 21.61 -4.50
CA LEU A 198 13.13 21.23 -3.15
C LEU A 198 14.07 21.82 -2.10
N SER A 199 15.38 21.83 -2.36
CA SER A 199 16.36 22.44 -1.46
C SER A 199 16.07 23.93 -1.21
N ASP A 200 15.68 24.68 -2.25
CA ASP A 200 15.30 26.09 -2.17
C ASP A 200 14.04 26.30 -1.33
N ARG A 201 13.13 25.32 -1.28
CA ARG A 201 11.89 25.41 -0.49
C ARG A 201 12.13 25.15 1.00
N VAL A 202 13.03 24.23 1.33
CA VAL A 202 13.26 23.79 2.72
C VAL A 202 14.33 24.61 3.47
N VAL A 203 15.06 25.47 2.75
CA VAL A 203 16.06 26.40 3.31
C VAL A 203 15.59 27.85 3.11
N LYS A 204 15.50 28.63 4.19
CA LYS A 204 15.25 30.09 4.07
C LYS A 204 16.58 30.86 4.02
N GLN A 205 16.68 31.84 3.11
CA GLN A 205 17.87 32.70 2.98
C GLN A 205 18.20 33.54 4.24
N ASP A 206 17.25 33.68 5.17
CA ASP A 206 17.40 34.41 6.42
C ASP A 206 17.23 33.53 7.68
N GLU A 207 17.57 32.23 7.59
CA GLU A 207 17.58 31.33 8.75
C GLU A 207 18.48 31.87 9.87
N ARG A 208 17.86 32.26 10.99
CA ARG A 208 18.54 32.70 12.23
C ARG A 208 18.58 31.62 13.30
N MET A 209 17.86 30.52 13.08
CA MET A 209 17.71 29.41 14.02
C MET A 209 18.80 28.39 13.74
N GLY A 210 19.33 27.76 14.79
CA GLY A 210 20.26 26.63 14.64
C GLY A 210 19.59 25.43 13.98
N GLU A 211 20.38 24.54 13.38
CA GLU A 211 19.88 23.35 12.67
C GLU A 211 18.98 22.48 13.57
N ASN A 212 19.38 22.27 14.83
CA ASN A 212 18.61 21.51 15.81
C ASN A 212 17.22 22.07 16.04
N GLU A 213 17.12 23.39 16.16
CA GLU A 213 15.83 24.06 16.35
C GLU A 213 14.96 23.96 15.08
N ILE A 214 15.57 24.07 13.90
CA ILE A 214 14.86 23.92 12.62
C ILE A 214 14.29 22.51 12.49
N VAL A 215 15.11 21.48 12.69
CA VAL A 215 14.68 20.09 12.56
C VAL A 215 13.55 19.80 13.53
N ARG A 216 13.72 20.13 14.82
CA ARG A 216 12.71 19.84 15.85
C ARG A 216 11.36 20.55 15.61
N LYS A 217 11.37 21.76 15.07
CA LYS A 217 10.14 22.57 14.91
C LYS A 217 9.48 22.47 13.54
N ARG A 218 10.22 22.06 12.51
CA ARG A 218 9.77 22.17 11.10
C ARG A 218 9.76 20.86 10.34
N TRP A 219 10.33 19.80 10.89
CA TRP A 219 10.40 18.49 10.23
C TRP A 219 9.65 17.43 11.03
N GLN A 220 8.95 16.54 10.34
CA GLN A 220 8.18 15.46 10.95
C GLN A 220 8.19 14.22 10.07
N LYS A 221 8.17 13.04 10.70
CA LYS A 221 7.94 11.73 10.06
C LYS A 221 6.48 11.33 10.27
N MET A 222 5.81 10.82 9.24
CA MET A 222 4.44 10.29 9.33
C MET A 222 4.14 9.37 8.14
N GLY A 223 3.29 8.36 8.34
CA GLY A 223 2.81 7.48 7.27
C GLY A 223 3.94 6.56 6.81
N THR A 224 4.23 5.58 7.65
CA THR A 224 5.32 4.62 7.42
C THR A 224 4.73 3.32 6.92
N SER A 225 5.12 2.82 5.75
CA SER A 225 4.56 1.60 5.14
C SER A 225 5.70 0.67 4.74
N SER A 226 5.52 -0.65 4.84
CA SER A 226 6.59 -1.64 4.62
C SER A 226 6.10 -2.87 3.88
N VAL A 227 7.02 -3.53 3.16
CA VAL A 227 6.80 -4.86 2.57
C VAL A 227 8.10 -5.68 2.64
N TRP A 228 7.98 -6.98 2.87
CA TRP A 228 9.08 -7.94 2.76
C TRP A 228 9.38 -8.27 1.29
N LEU A 229 10.65 -8.25 0.91
CA LEU A 229 11.13 -8.77 -0.37
C LEU A 229 11.91 -10.05 -0.10
N GLU A 230 11.32 -11.18 -0.48
CA GLU A 230 11.90 -12.51 -0.28
C GLU A 230 13.19 -12.66 -1.10
N SER A 231 13.18 -12.24 -2.36
CA SER A 231 14.36 -12.25 -3.23
C SER A 231 15.55 -11.45 -2.69
N GLU A 232 15.30 -10.44 -1.85
CA GLU A 232 16.30 -9.53 -1.32
C GLU A 232 16.59 -9.73 0.17
N GLN A 233 15.81 -10.61 0.83
CA GLN A 233 15.90 -10.90 2.26
C GLN A 233 15.87 -9.65 3.14
N CYS A 234 14.99 -8.70 2.80
CA CYS A 234 14.85 -7.46 3.56
C CYS A 234 13.46 -6.83 3.41
N TYR A 235 13.04 -6.05 4.41
CA TYR A 235 11.92 -5.14 4.31
C TYR A 235 12.31 -3.84 3.63
N ILE A 236 11.45 -3.34 2.73
CA ILE A 236 11.53 -1.96 2.24
C ILE A 236 10.52 -1.11 3.00
N VAL A 237 11.04 -0.19 3.80
CA VAL A 237 10.25 0.70 4.65
C VAL A 237 10.23 2.10 4.02
N LEU A 238 9.03 2.61 3.78
CA LEU A 238 8.78 3.98 3.35
C LEU A 238 8.34 4.82 4.53
N THR A 239 8.75 6.09 4.58
CA THR A 239 8.28 7.07 5.56
C THR A 239 8.02 8.38 4.84
N SER A 240 6.84 8.99 5.01
CA SER A 240 6.65 10.36 4.53
C SER A 240 7.33 11.35 5.48
N VAL A 241 8.22 12.17 4.93
CA VAL A 241 8.93 13.22 5.66
C VAL A 241 8.39 14.57 5.22
N ARG A 242 7.91 15.33 6.19
CA ARG A 242 7.16 16.57 5.98
C ARG A 242 7.95 17.75 6.49
N TYR A 243 7.95 18.84 5.72
CA TYR A 243 8.55 20.11 6.10
C TYR A 243 7.48 21.20 6.18
N SER A 244 7.48 21.96 7.26
CA SER A 244 6.61 23.12 7.46
C SER A 244 7.41 24.34 7.88
N SER A 245 7.43 25.36 7.03
CA SER A 245 8.24 26.55 7.31
C SER A 245 7.62 27.48 8.37
N GLU A 246 6.36 27.24 8.73
CA GLU A 246 5.59 27.97 9.76
C GLU A 246 5.34 27.16 11.04
N GLU A 247 5.96 25.99 11.18
CA GLU A 247 5.80 25.09 12.34
C GLU A 247 4.38 24.52 12.47
N GLU A 248 3.61 24.56 11.38
CA GLU A 248 2.27 23.98 11.28
C GLU A 248 2.39 22.49 10.98
N LEU A 249 1.91 21.63 11.88
CA LEU A 249 2.03 20.17 11.78
C LEU A 249 0.96 19.54 10.86
N PHE A 250 -0.22 20.16 10.78
CA PHE A 250 -1.35 19.64 10.00
C PHE A 250 -1.20 19.86 8.48
N GLU A 251 -0.66 21.01 8.11
CA GLU A 251 -0.51 21.41 6.71
C GLU A 251 0.95 21.71 6.41
N PRO A 252 1.77 20.68 6.15
CA PRO A 252 3.15 20.91 5.75
C PRO A 252 3.21 21.73 4.47
N ASP A 253 4.31 22.46 4.30
CA ASP A 253 4.59 23.15 3.04
C ASP A 253 4.86 22.14 1.92
N VAL A 254 5.73 21.16 2.20
CA VAL A 254 6.12 20.09 1.26
C VAL A 254 6.32 18.77 2.00
N SER A 255 6.20 17.68 1.25
CA SER A 255 6.44 16.31 1.70
C SER A 255 7.34 15.57 0.71
N VAL A 256 8.07 14.57 1.19
CA VAL A 256 8.86 13.62 0.38
C VAL A 256 8.73 12.21 0.94
N ILE A 257 9.04 11.22 0.12
CA ILE A 257 9.10 9.81 0.56
C ILE A 257 10.56 9.45 0.81
N ARG A 258 10.84 9.03 2.05
CA ARG A 258 12.09 8.43 2.49
C ARG A 258 11.94 6.91 2.41
N ALA A 259 12.94 6.21 1.90
CA ALA A 259 12.95 4.74 1.84
C ALA A 259 14.20 4.15 2.51
N GLN A 260 14.02 3.12 3.31
CA GLN A 260 15.03 2.41 4.07
C GLN A 260 14.88 0.90 3.84
N ALA A 261 15.97 0.15 4.05
CA ALA A 261 15.95 -1.30 4.02
C ALA A 261 16.21 -1.84 5.43
N TYR A 262 15.51 -2.89 5.83
CA TYR A 262 15.66 -3.52 7.15
C TYR A 262 15.79 -5.03 7.01
N ASP A 263 16.60 -5.67 7.85
CA ASP A 263 16.62 -7.13 7.93
C ASP A 263 15.35 -7.67 8.63
N LYS A 264 15.25 -9.00 8.73
CA LYS A 264 14.12 -9.68 9.40
C LYS A 264 13.97 -9.35 10.89
N ASP A 265 15.01 -8.82 11.53
CA ASP A 265 15.02 -8.43 12.94
C ASP A 265 14.82 -6.92 13.14
N TRP A 266 14.44 -6.21 12.07
CA TRP A 266 14.21 -4.76 12.04
C TRP A 266 15.46 -3.92 12.31
N ASN A 267 16.65 -4.39 11.93
CA ASN A 267 17.87 -3.59 11.90
C ASN A 267 18.06 -2.95 10.51
N GLU A 268 18.34 -1.65 10.47
CA GLU A 268 18.49 -0.93 9.19
C GLU A 268 19.75 -1.39 8.43
N ILE A 269 19.59 -1.83 7.18
CA ILE A 269 20.66 -2.24 6.28
C ILE A 269 21.10 -1.02 5.45
N LYS A 270 22.11 -0.29 5.95
CA LYS A 270 22.67 0.86 5.24
C LYS A 270 23.55 0.42 4.07
N GLY A 271 23.30 1.00 2.90
CA GLY A 271 24.00 0.67 1.66
C GLY A 271 23.41 -0.52 0.90
N LYS A 272 22.28 -1.11 1.37
CA LYS A 272 21.57 -2.18 0.63
C LYS A 272 21.28 -1.70 -0.78
N ARG A 273 21.70 -2.48 -1.77
CA ARG A 273 21.52 -2.17 -3.18
C ARG A 273 20.59 -3.22 -3.78
N ILE A 274 19.54 -2.75 -4.44
CA ILE A 274 18.59 -3.60 -5.17
C ILE A 274 18.67 -3.23 -6.65
N LEU A 275 18.87 -4.23 -7.50
CA LEU A 275 18.97 -4.04 -8.95
C LEU A 275 17.63 -3.61 -9.54
N LYS A 276 17.69 -2.84 -10.61
CA LYS A 276 16.50 -2.49 -11.37
C LYS A 276 16.12 -3.64 -12.29
N LEU A 277 14.82 -3.87 -12.40
CA LEU A 277 14.24 -5.00 -13.13
C LEU A 277 14.34 -4.84 -14.66
N ASP A 278 14.47 -3.61 -15.14
CA ASP A 278 14.44 -3.24 -16.56
C ASP A 278 15.82 -2.81 -17.11
N VAL A 279 16.89 -3.01 -16.34
CA VAL A 279 18.26 -2.67 -16.78
C VAL A 279 19.22 -3.79 -16.45
N ASN A 280 19.95 -4.25 -17.47
CA ASN A 280 21.03 -5.20 -17.27
C ASN A 280 22.28 -4.48 -16.74
N GLU A 281 22.88 -5.03 -15.69
CA GLU A 281 24.17 -4.58 -15.21
C GLU A 281 25.25 -4.91 -16.25
N PRO A 282 26.10 -3.95 -16.66
CA PRO A 282 27.10 -4.21 -17.69
C PRO A 282 28.27 -4.99 -17.09
N ASN A 283 28.78 -5.99 -17.83
CA ASN A 283 29.88 -6.87 -17.40
C ASN A 283 31.16 -6.10 -17.00
N ASN A 284 31.38 -4.92 -17.59
CA ASN A 284 32.55 -4.07 -17.35
C ASN A 284 32.35 -3.04 -16.21
N LEU A 285 31.27 -3.12 -15.42
CA LEU A 285 30.99 -2.12 -14.37
C LEU A 285 32.14 -1.99 -13.36
N LYS A 286 32.74 -3.11 -12.96
CA LYS A 286 33.90 -3.11 -12.04
C LYS A 286 35.08 -2.33 -12.62
N GLU A 287 35.35 -2.48 -13.92
CA GLU A 287 36.40 -1.74 -14.61
C GLU A 287 36.08 -0.25 -14.67
N GLU A 288 34.83 0.13 -14.99
CA GLU A 288 34.41 1.54 -15.00
C GLU A 288 34.54 2.19 -13.62
N LEU A 289 34.18 1.48 -12.55
CA LEU A 289 34.35 1.94 -11.18
C LEU A 289 35.83 2.13 -10.83
N SER A 290 36.71 1.23 -11.28
CA SER A 290 38.17 1.35 -11.09
C SER A 290 38.79 2.49 -11.89
N LYS A 291 38.28 2.76 -13.11
CA LYS A 291 38.69 3.91 -13.94
C LYS A 291 38.40 5.23 -13.24
N ILE A 292 37.23 5.36 -12.60
CA ILE A 292 36.88 6.56 -11.84
C ILE A 292 37.88 6.85 -10.70
N GLU A 293 38.40 5.83 -10.02
CA GLU A 293 39.40 6.02 -8.95
C GLU A 293 40.76 6.46 -9.49
N ARG A 294 41.19 5.84 -10.60
CA ARG A 294 42.43 6.21 -11.28
C ARG A 294 42.37 7.64 -11.83
N ASP A 295 41.28 8.00 -12.51
CA ASP A 295 41.06 9.33 -13.08
C ASP A 295 41.13 10.44 -12.02
N LEU A 296 40.67 10.15 -10.80
CA LEU A 296 40.59 11.12 -9.72
C LEU A 296 41.73 11.00 -8.71
N LYS A 297 42.72 10.13 -8.97
CA LYS A 297 43.91 9.93 -8.11
C LYS A 297 43.54 9.73 -6.63
N VAL A 298 42.49 8.93 -6.38
CA VAL A 298 41.93 8.65 -5.04
C VAL A 298 42.95 7.93 -4.14
N LYS A 299 43.92 7.24 -4.75
CA LYS A 299 45.00 6.48 -4.12
C LYS A 299 46.36 6.86 -4.70
N ASP A 300 46.75 8.12 -4.61
CA ASP A 300 48.19 8.42 -4.64
C ASP A 300 48.75 8.17 -3.22
N ASN A 301 49.92 7.53 -3.14
CA ASN A 301 50.44 6.85 -1.96
C ASN A 301 50.82 7.82 -0.82
N CYS A 302 49.85 8.27 -0.01
CA CYS A 302 50.14 9.05 1.20
C CYS A 302 50.99 8.27 2.20
N ASP A 303 51.05 6.93 2.10
CA ASP A 303 51.92 6.05 2.87
C ASP A 303 53.41 6.41 2.77
N LYS A 304 53.81 7.15 1.74
CA LYS A 304 55.18 7.70 1.58
C LYS A 304 55.53 8.77 2.63
N TYR A 305 54.54 9.31 3.34
CA TYR A 305 54.71 10.33 4.37
C TYR A 305 54.43 9.78 5.77
N ASN A 306 54.36 8.45 5.97
CA ASN A 306 54.04 7.86 7.27
C ASN A 306 55.01 8.26 8.40
N GLU A 307 56.22 8.72 8.06
CA GLU A 307 57.23 9.21 9.00
C GLU A 307 57.04 10.69 9.40
N ASP A 308 56.23 11.45 8.64
CA ASP A 308 55.91 12.86 8.87
C ASP A 308 54.39 13.03 8.99
N PHE A 309 53.92 13.14 10.23
CA PHE A 309 52.50 13.26 10.56
C PHE A 309 51.81 14.45 9.88
N ASP A 310 52.50 15.60 9.80
CA ASP A 310 51.92 16.81 9.21
C ASP A 310 51.83 16.68 7.69
N ALA A 311 52.86 16.11 7.03
CA ALA A 311 52.84 15.83 5.59
C ALA A 311 51.81 14.74 5.22
N TYR A 312 51.62 13.75 6.08
CA TYR A 312 50.59 12.72 5.92
C TYR A 312 49.17 13.30 6.05
N GLU A 313 48.90 14.12 7.05
CA GLU A 313 47.59 14.76 7.24
C GLU A 313 47.29 15.80 6.14
N ASP A 314 48.29 16.56 5.68
CA ASP A 314 48.15 17.45 4.54
C ASP A 314 47.88 16.67 3.24
N CYS A 315 48.48 15.48 3.08
CA CYS A 315 48.17 14.56 1.99
C CYS A 315 46.70 14.10 2.07
N LEU A 316 46.24 13.59 3.21
CA LEU A 316 44.85 13.15 3.41
C LEU A 316 43.83 14.27 3.19
N SER A 317 44.13 15.47 3.69
CA SER A 317 43.38 16.71 3.47
C SER A 317 43.24 17.03 1.98
N LYS A 318 44.35 16.95 1.22
CA LYS A 318 44.40 17.24 -0.22
C LYS A 318 43.58 16.27 -1.06
N TYR A 319 43.54 14.98 -0.68
CA TYR A 319 42.78 13.96 -1.41
C TYR A 319 41.31 13.82 -0.97
N LYS A 320 40.91 14.44 0.15
CA LYS A 320 39.53 14.42 0.65
C LYS A 320 38.50 14.85 -0.39
N ASP A 321 38.79 15.92 -1.13
CA ASP A 321 37.91 16.43 -2.19
C ASP A 321 37.83 15.49 -3.39
N SER A 322 38.95 14.91 -3.80
CA SER A 322 39.02 13.91 -4.88
C SER A 322 38.26 12.63 -4.51
N ASN A 323 38.43 12.15 -3.28
CA ASN A 323 37.70 10.99 -2.73
C ASN A 323 36.20 11.24 -2.71
N MET A 324 35.78 12.44 -2.28
CA MET A 324 34.37 12.83 -2.30
C MET A 324 33.80 12.93 -3.71
N LYS A 325 34.56 13.47 -4.68
CA LYS A 325 34.17 13.51 -6.10
C LYS A 325 34.06 12.10 -6.70
N ALA A 326 35.02 11.22 -6.40
CA ALA A 326 35.02 9.85 -6.88
C ALA A 326 33.84 9.07 -6.32
N LYS A 327 33.58 9.17 -5.02
CA LYS A 327 32.42 8.56 -4.36
C LYS A 327 31.11 9.03 -5.01
N LYS A 328 30.95 10.32 -5.27
CA LYS A 328 29.76 10.86 -5.98
C LYS A 328 29.64 10.31 -7.40
N ARG A 329 30.74 10.26 -8.16
CA ARG A 329 30.72 9.78 -9.55
C ARG A 329 30.42 8.29 -9.63
N LYS A 330 30.99 7.48 -8.73
CA LYS A 330 30.67 6.06 -8.55
C LYS A 330 29.20 5.86 -8.22
N GLN A 331 28.69 6.57 -7.22
CA GLN A 331 27.29 6.45 -6.82
C GLN A 331 26.36 6.78 -8.00
N LYS A 332 26.63 7.87 -8.73
CA LYS A 332 25.84 8.26 -9.92
C LYS A 332 25.84 7.20 -11.03
N LEU A 333 26.92 6.43 -11.17
CA LEU A 333 26.99 5.30 -12.12
C LEU A 333 26.13 4.14 -11.63
N LEU A 334 26.26 3.79 -10.35
CA LEU A 334 25.52 2.68 -9.71
C LEU A 334 24.02 2.93 -9.65
N ASP A 335 23.60 4.18 -9.44
CA ASP A 335 22.19 4.61 -9.43
C ASP A 335 21.48 4.42 -10.78
N ARG A 336 22.24 4.16 -11.87
CA ARG A 336 21.66 3.80 -13.17
C ARG A 336 21.08 2.39 -13.16
N TYR A 337 21.75 1.47 -12.49
CA TYR A 337 21.43 0.03 -12.51
C TYR A 337 20.72 -0.44 -11.24
N SER A 338 20.74 0.36 -10.18
CA SER A 338 20.26 -0.06 -8.88
C SER A 338 19.71 1.10 -8.05
N VAL A 339 18.92 0.78 -7.03
CA VAL A 339 18.54 1.69 -5.96
C VAL A 339 19.35 1.36 -4.72
N THR A 340 20.05 2.36 -4.17
CA THR A 340 20.79 2.20 -2.92
C THR A 340 19.95 2.75 -1.77
N TYR A 341 19.68 1.90 -0.78
CA TYR A 341 19.01 2.26 0.45
C TYR A 341 20.05 2.65 1.53
N PRO A 342 19.76 3.67 2.34
CA PRO A 342 18.48 4.33 2.37
C PRO A 342 18.49 5.58 1.42
N THR A 343 17.36 5.88 0.75
CA THR A 343 17.25 6.98 -0.23
C THR A 343 16.05 7.91 0.01
N VAL A 344 16.00 9.06 -0.68
CA VAL A 344 14.85 9.97 -0.74
C VAL A 344 14.39 10.03 -2.18
N TYR A 345 13.18 9.53 -2.46
CA TYR A 345 12.63 9.53 -3.81
C TYR A 345 12.30 10.96 -4.26
N ARG A 346 12.49 11.20 -5.57
CA ARG A 346 12.35 12.51 -6.19
C ARG A 346 11.22 12.47 -7.21
N PHE A 347 10.19 13.28 -6.97
CA PHE A 347 9.05 13.41 -7.87
C PHE A 347 8.94 14.85 -8.39
N PRO A 348 8.51 15.05 -9.63
CA PRO A 348 8.29 16.38 -10.18
C PRO A 348 6.97 16.96 -9.64
N PHE A 349 7.05 18.01 -8.81
CA PHE A 349 5.86 18.74 -8.34
C PHE A 349 6.16 20.20 -8.05
N ASN A 350 5.11 21.03 -8.07
CA ASN A 350 5.20 22.44 -7.71
C ASN A 350 5.29 22.62 -6.19
N THR A 351 6.37 23.22 -5.69
CA THR A 351 6.61 23.45 -4.25
C THR A 351 5.92 24.69 -3.69
N ASN A 352 5.23 25.48 -4.52
CA ASN A 352 4.55 26.70 -4.08
C ASN A 352 3.23 26.38 -3.36
N GLY A 353 3.02 26.96 -2.19
CA GLY A 353 1.85 26.71 -1.35
C GLY A 353 2.10 25.64 -0.29
N ARG A 354 1.00 25.07 0.23
CA ARG A 354 0.98 24.02 1.25
C ARG A 354 0.49 22.70 0.66
N LEU A 355 0.70 21.61 1.38
CA LEU A 355 0.28 20.25 1.03
C LEU A 355 0.83 19.79 -0.33
N ARG A 356 2.06 20.20 -0.65
CA ARG A 356 2.74 19.83 -1.90
C ARG A 356 3.59 18.57 -1.72
N GLY A 357 3.84 17.87 -2.82
CA GLY A 357 4.61 16.63 -2.83
C GLY A 357 3.77 15.38 -2.48
N PRO A 358 4.40 14.20 -2.46
CA PRO A 358 3.73 12.93 -2.18
C PRO A 358 3.31 12.78 -0.72
N THR A 359 2.05 12.42 -0.49
CA THR A 359 1.52 12.13 0.86
C THR A 359 0.95 10.73 0.97
N ASN A 360 0.90 10.22 2.21
CA ASN A 360 0.35 8.92 2.57
C ASN A 360 0.86 7.75 1.71
N PRO A 361 2.19 7.53 1.64
CA PRO A 361 2.73 6.43 0.86
C PRO A 361 2.30 5.08 1.43
N GLN A 362 1.81 4.22 0.56
CA GLN A 362 1.52 2.81 0.82
C GLN A 362 2.38 1.98 -0.12
N ILE A 363 2.98 0.91 0.39
CA ILE A 363 3.74 -0.05 -0.44
C ILE A 363 3.02 -1.40 -0.42
N ILE A 364 2.88 -2.00 -1.59
CA ILE A 364 2.31 -3.34 -1.78
C ILE A 364 3.18 -4.12 -2.77
N LEU A 365 3.27 -5.44 -2.61
CA LEU A 365 4.07 -6.29 -3.47
C LEU A 365 3.22 -6.88 -4.60
N LYS A 366 3.63 -6.65 -5.85
CA LYS A 366 3.19 -7.47 -6.98
C LYS A 366 4.12 -8.68 -7.05
N LYS A 367 3.58 -9.87 -6.77
CA LYS A 367 4.33 -11.13 -6.77
C LYS A 367 3.85 -12.02 -7.91
N SER A 368 4.76 -12.41 -8.79
CA SER A 368 4.57 -13.48 -9.76
C SER A 368 5.54 -14.63 -9.46
N GLN A 369 5.41 -15.76 -10.15
CA GLN A 369 6.31 -16.91 -9.93
C GLN A 369 7.81 -16.58 -10.15
N LYS A 370 8.13 -15.51 -10.87
CA LYS A 370 9.51 -15.15 -11.26
C LYS A 370 9.95 -13.78 -10.76
N LEU A 371 9.04 -12.96 -10.24
CA LEU A 371 9.30 -11.56 -9.96
C LEU A 371 8.59 -11.08 -8.70
N GLU A 372 9.34 -10.33 -7.89
CA GLU A 372 8.82 -9.54 -6.78
C GLU A 372 9.02 -8.05 -7.08
N GLU A 373 7.93 -7.34 -7.29
CA GLU A 373 7.97 -5.92 -7.65
C GLU A 373 7.18 -5.07 -6.64
N PRO A 374 7.86 -4.24 -5.81
CA PRO A 374 7.16 -3.32 -4.93
C PRO A 374 6.50 -2.19 -5.72
N VAL A 375 5.23 -1.92 -5.44
CA VAL A 375 4.47 -0.79 -5.99
C VAL A 375 4.17 0.20 -4.87
N ILE A 376 4.62 1.43 -5.05
CA ILE A 376 4.42 2.51 -4.07
C ILE A 376 3.28 3.39 -4.54
N VAL A 377 2.17 3.39 -3.82
CA VAL A 377 1.01 4.23 -4.10
C VAL A 377 1.01 5.43 -3.17
N PHE A 378 0.79 6.63 -3.71
CA PHE A 378 0.63 7.84 -2.93
C PHE A 378 -0.23 8.85 -3.67
N ASP A 379 -0.77 9.81 -2.94
CA ASP A 379 -1.43 10.95 -3.54
C ASP A 379 -0.45 12.13 -3.64
N MET A 380 -0.56 12.95 -4.67
CA MET A 380 0.32 14.12 -4.86
C MET A 380 -0.45 15.28 -5.47
N HIS A 381 -0.27 16.47 -4.88
CA HIS A 381 -0.89 17.71 -5.35
C HIS A 381 0.03 18.44 -6.35
N ASN A 382 -0.39 18.56 -7.61
CA ASN A 382 0.38 19.27 -8.64
C ASN A 382 -0.46 20.37 -9.31
N ASN A 383 0.08 21.60 -9.29
CA ASN A 383 -0.57 22.84 -9.72
C ASN A 383 -1.93 23.08 -9.03
N ASP A 384 -3.02 22.42 -9.43
CA ASP A 384 -4.36 22.54 -8.83
C ASP A 384 -5.15 21.21 -8.69
N ASP A 385 -4.61 20.08 -9.18
CA ASP A 385 -5.27 18.77 -9.07
C ASP A 385 -4.48 17.84 -8.13
N ARG A 386 -5.18 17.21 -7.18
CA ARG A 386 -4.66 16.13 -6.34
C ARG A 386 -5.07 14.79 -6.96
N ARG A 387 -4.08 13.95 -7.27
CA ARG A 387 -4.29 12.66 -7.93
C ARG A 387 -3.49 11.56 -7.25
N MET A 388 -3.92 10.32 -7.45
CA MET A 388 -3.19 9.13 -7.06
C MET A 388 -2.10 8.81 -8.08
N TYR A 389 -0.96 8.31 -7.60
CA TYR A 389 0.18 7.88 -8.39
C TYR A 389 0.62 6.49 -7.91
N ALA A 390 1.11 5.66 -8.83
CA ALA A 390 1.96 4.51 -8.52
C ALA A 390 3.41 4.83 -8.90
N PHE A 391 4.34 4.38 -8.08
CA PHE A 391 5.77 4.48 -8.33
C PHE A 391 6.43 3.11 -8.15
N LEU A 392 7.21 2.69 -9.15
CA LEU A 392 7.90 1.41 -9.26
C LEU A 392 9.40 1.67 -9.03
N PRO A 393 9.90 1.60 -7.78
CA PRO A 393 11.21 2.11 -7.42
C PRO A 393 12.36 1.38 -8.12
N HIS A 394 12.17 0.10 -8.46
CA HIS A 394 13.16 -0.73 -9.12
C HIS A 394 13.01 -0.75 -10.65
N ARG A 395 12.36 0.26 -11.25
CA ARG A 395 12.35 0.49 -12.70
C ARG A 395 13.00 1.82 -13.07
N SER A 396 13.64 1.85 -14.24
CA SER A 396 14.20 3.05 -14.85
C SER A 396 13.23 3.76 -15.78
N ILE A 397 12.38 3.00 -16.48
CA ILE A 397 11.46 3.51 -17.50
C ILE A 397 10.02 3.41 -16.96
N ASN A 398 9.20 4.42 -17.26
CA ASN A 398 7.77 4.47 -16.88
C ASN A 398 7.50 4.14 -15.41
N ASN A 399 8.41 4.55 -14.53
CA ASN A 399 8.38 4.18 -13.13
C ASN A 399 7.45 5.04 -12.27
N LEU A 400 6.86 6.12 -12.81
CA LEU A 400 5.90 6.98 -12.12
C LEU A 400 4.63 7.10 -12.98
N ILE A 401 3.54 6.52 -12.51
CA ILE A 401 2.27 6.40 -13.23
C ILE A 401 1.19 7.21 -12.50
N PRO A 402 0.74 8.36 -13.06
CA PRO A 402 -0.46 9.03 -12.58
C PRO A 402 -1.72 8.25 -12.96
N PHE A 403 -2.68 8.14 -12.05
CA PHE A 403 -3.97 7.49 -12.32
C PHE A 403 -5.05 8.48 -12.79
N TYR A 404 -5.88 8.03 -13.74
CA TYR A 404 -6.95 8.81 -14.35
C TYR A 404 -8.23 7.98 -14.48
N LEU A 405 -9.32 8.49 -13.91
CA LEU A 405 -10.66 7.93 -14.07
C LEU A 405 -11.43 8.72 -15.13
N LYS A 406 -11.87 8.07 -16.22
CA LYS A 406 -12.53 8.72 -17.37
C LYS A 406 -13.73 9.59 -16.98
N GLU A 407 -14.44 9.20 -15.92
CA GLU A 407 -15.70 9.83 -15.49
C GLU A 407 -15.54 10.83 -14.33
N SER A 408 -14.31 11.07 -13.84
CA SER A 408 -14.13 11.97 -12.69
C SER A 408 -14.14 13.45 -13.11
N ASN A 409 -15.06 14.22 -12.53
CA ASN A 409 -15.19 15.68 -12.66
C ASN A 409 -14.02 16.46 -12.00
N ARG A 410 -12.77 16.06 -12.24
CA ARG A 410 -11.53 16.70 -11.71
C ARG A 410 -11.53 16.89 -10.19
N LYS A 411 -12.30 16.11 -9.43
CA LYS A 411 -12.28 16.22 -7.95
C LYS A 411 -10.94 15.70 -7.41
N PRO A 412 -10.37 16.32 -6.37
CA PRO A 412 -9.22 15.77 -5.65
C PRO A 412 -9.50 14.33 -5.23
N GLU A 413 -8.69 13.38 -5.70
CA GLU A 413 -8.76 11.98 -5.28
C GLU A 413 -7.65 11.73 -4.24
N THR A 414 -8.02 11.11 -3.12
CA THR A 414 -7.11 10.76 -2.03
C THR A 414 -7.53 9.43 -1.42
N ASN A 415 -6.64 8.81 -0.64
CA ASN A 415 -7.00 7.72 0.26
C ASN A 415 -7.51 6.43 -0.43
N TRP A 416 -7.08 6.15 -1.65
CA TRP A 416 -7.37 4.86 -2.27
C TRP A 416 -6.54 3.76 -1.62
N THR A 417 -7.16 2.62 -1.29
CA THR A 417 -6.49 1.47 -0.69
C THR A 417 -6.16 0.44 -1.77
N PRO A 418 -4.87 0.16 -2.07
CA PRO A 418 -4.46 -0.78 -3.10
C PRO A 418 -4.63 -2.23 -2.66
N PHE A 419 -4.86 -3.10 -3.65
CA PHE A 419 -4.76 -4.54 -3.55
C PHE A 419 -4.53 -5.18 -4.92
N PHE A 420 -4.05 -6.42 -4.91
CA PHE A 420 -3.91 -7.23 -6.12
C PHE A 420 -4.87 -8.41 -6.10
N THR A 421 -5.46 -8.70 -7.25
CA THR A 421 -6.21 -9.92 -7.55
C THR A 421 -5.28 -10.98 -8.13
N GLU A 422 -5.71 -12.23 -8.14
CA GLU A 422 -4.93 -13.31 -8.78
C GLU A 422 -4.62 -13.01 -10.25
N ASN A 423 -5.59 -12.44 -10.97
CA ASN A 423 -5.44 -12.08 -12.39
C ASN A 423 -4.40 -10.98 -12.62
N ASP A 424 -4.17 -10.09 -11.65
CA ASP A 424 -3.19 -9.00 -11.77
C ASP A 424 -1.74 -9.51 -11.79
N SER A 425 -1.51 -10.69 -11.19
CA SER A 425 -0.19 -11.30 -11.02
C SER A 425 0.27 -12.12 -12.23
N SER A 426 -0.62 -12.34 -13.21
CA SER A 426 -0.40 -13.23 -14.37
C SER A 426 0.14 -12.52 -15.61
N VAL A 427 0.18 -11.18 -15.63
CA VAL A 427 0.53 -10.39 -16.81
C VAL A 427 1.80 -9.56 -16.54
N ASP A 428 2.95 -10.17 -16.86
CA ASP A 428 4.23 -9.47 -17.03
C ASP A 428 4.70 -9.71 -18.47
N SER A 429 4.13 -8.96 -19.42
CA SER A 429 4.70 -8.89 -20.76
C SER A 429 5.65 -7.70 -20.83
N SER A 430 6.58 -7.68 -21.78
CA SER A 430 7.45 -6.52 -22.02
C SER A 430 6.69 -5.22 -22.33
N ILE A 431 5.39 -5.32 -22.66
CA ILE A 431 4.54 -4.22 -23.10
C ILE A 431 3.55 -3.77 -22.01
N SER A 432 3.10 -4.68 -21.14
CA SER A 432 2.10 -4.40 -20.09
C SER A 432 2.64 -4.73 -18.71
N LEU A 433 2.61 -3.72 -17.84
CA LEU A 433 2.93 -3.80 -16.41
C LEU A 433 1.78 -4.40 -15.57
N GLY A 434 0.69 -4.82 -16.22
CA GLY A 434 -0.48 -5.38 -15.56
C GLY A 434 -1.39 -4.33 -14.94
N TYR A 435 -2.15 -4.75 -13.93
CA TYR A 435 -3.19 -3.95 -13.29
C TYR A 435 -3.02 -3.95 -11.77
N ILE A 436 -3.65 -2.98 -11.12
CA ILE A 436 -3.81 -2.89 -9.67
C ILE A 436 -5.25 -2.48 -9.38
N HIS A 437 -5.81 -3.03 -8.31
CA HIS A 437 -7.14 -2.67 -7.86
C HIS A 437 -7.08 -1.71 -6.66
N PHE A 438 -8.12 -0.89 -6.53
CA PHE A 438 -8.23 0.05 -5.43
C PHE A 438 -9.63 0.05 -4.83
N ILE A 439 -9.73 0.06 -3.51
CA ILE A 439 -10.93 0.56 -2.83
C ILE A 439 -10.86 2.08 -2.88
N ARG A 440 -11.74 2.71 -3.67
CA ARG A 440 -11.82 4.17 -3.80
C ARG A 440 -12.61 4.80 -2.67
N LYS A 441 -13.70 4.14 -2.28
CA LYS A 441 -14.63 4.57 -1.22
C LYS A 441 -15.14 3.35 -0.48
N TYR A 442 -15.38 3.51 0.82
CA TYR A 442 -15.99 2.50 1.68
C TYR A 442 -17.52 2.66 1.77
N ASN A 443 -18.06 3.86 1.54
CA ASN A 443 -19.49 4.12 1.42
C ASN A 443 -19.77 5.32 0.47
N PRO A 444 -20.47 5.14 -0.67
CA PRO A 444 -20.78 3.85 -1.28
C PRO A 444 -19.50 3.04 -1.52
N PHE A 445 -19.55 1.73 -1.34
CA PHE A 445 -18.38 0.88 -1.57
C PHE A 445 -18.08 0.83 -3.07
N GLN A 446 -16.89 1.28 -3.47
CA GLN A 446 -16.45 1.38 -4.87
C GLN A 446 -15.06 0.78 -5.06
N VAL A 447 -14.93 -0.10 -6.05
CA VAL A 447 -13.66 -0.70 -6.46
C VAL A 447 -13.28 -0.22 -7.86
N LEU A 448 -12.03 0.21 -8.00
CA LEU A 448 -11.41 0.56 -9.28
C LEU A 448 -10.46 -0.54 -9.73
N LYS A 449 -10.35 -0.72 -11.04
CA LYS A 449 -9.25 -1.40 -11.70
C LYS A 449 -8.45 -0.38 -12.48
N CYS A 450 -7.14 -0.33 -12.26
CA CYS A 450 -6.25 0.64 -12.88
C CYS A 450 -5.08 -0.05 -13.57
N SER A 451 -4.75 0.39 -14.79
CA SER A 451 -3.58 -0.06 -15.54
C SER A 451 -2.29 0.52 -14.93
N LEU A 452 -1.31 -0.34 -14.65
CA LEU A 452 0.04 0.07 -14.23
C LEU A 452 0.90 0.54 -15.41
N THR A 453 0.38 0.48 -16.65
CA THR A 453 1.14 0.89 -17.85
C THR A 453 0.84 2.34 -18.24
N ASP A 454 -0.44 2.71 -18.28
CA ASP A 454 -0.91 4.02 -18.77
C ASP A 454 -1.78 4.78 -17.75
N GLY A 455 -2.02 4.19 -16.57
CA GLY A 455 -2.74 4.83 -15.48
C GLY A 455 -4.24 4.96 -15.68
N LYS A 456 -4.82 4.38 -16.74
CA LYS A 456 -6.28 4.42 -16.96
C LYS A 456 -6.99 3.55 -15.92
N CYS A 457 -8.02 4.11 -15.30
CA CYS A 457 -8.85 3.44 -14.31
C CYS A 457 -10.31 3.35 -14.77
N GLU A 458 -10.97 2.29 -14.34
CA GLU A 458 -12.41 2.07 -14.50
C GLU A 458 -13.03 1.60 -13.17
N ILE A 459 -14.30 1.92 -12.94
CA ILE A 459 -15.06 1.38 -11.81
C ILE A 459 -15.50 -0.03 -12.20
N VAL A 460 -15.01 -1.04 -11.50
CA VAL A 460 -15.37 -2.45 -11.74
C VAL A 460 -16.46 -2.95 -10.81
N PHE A 461 -16.69 -2.25 -9.70
CA PHE A 461 -17.74 -2.58 -8.76
C PHE A 461 -18.21 -1.36 -7.96
N GLU A 462 -19.51 -1.25 -7.74
CA GLU A 462 -20.13 -0.19 -6.92
C GLU A 462 -21.39 -0.71 -6.23
N LYS A 463 -21.46 -0.52 -4.90
CA LYS A 463 -22.69 -0.69 -4.12
C LYS A 463 -23.42 0.65 -3.98
N PRO A 464 -24.77 0.66 -3.91
CA PRO A 464 -25.51 1.86 -3.57
C PRO A 464 -25.13 2.33 -2.16
N PRO A 465 -25.19 3.66 -1.88
CA PRO A 465 -24.83 4.19 -0.58
C PRO A 465 -25.78 3.67 0.50
N ILE A 466 -25.21 3.37 1.67
CA ILE A 466 -25.98 3.10 2.88
C ILE A 466 -26.40 4.46 3.41
N LYS A 467 -27.66 4.84 3.15
CA LYS A 467 -28.26 6.07 3.67
C LYS A 467 -28.66 5.80 5.13
N VAL A 468 -28.12 6.61 6.04
CA VAL A 468 -28.53 6.60 7.45
C VAL A 468 -29.29 7.87 7.74
N GLU A 469 -30.41 7.75 8.46
CA GLU A 469 -31.37 8.84 8.72
C GLU A 469 -30.77 10.06 9.45
N ASP A 470 -29.59 9.93 10.09
CA ASP A 470 -28.98 11.02 10.88
C ASP A 470 -27.64 11.57 10.33
N GLY A 471 -27.17 11.14 9.15
CA GLY A 471 -25.90 11.64 8.58
C GLY A 471 -24.62 11.28 9.35
N VAL A 472 -24.71 10.54 10.46
CA VAL A 472 -23.61 10.20 11.38
C VAL A 472 -22.57 9.23 10.78
N PHE A 473 -22.92 8.46 9.75
CA PHE A 473 -22.12 7.30 9.30
C PHE A 473 -21.35 7.48 7.98
N THR A 474 -21.52 8.59 7.27
CA THR A 474 -20.71 8.84 6.08
C THR A 474 -19.28 9.17 6.54
N ASP A 475 -18.29 8.37 6.13
CA ASP A 475 -16.84 8.60 6.37
C ASP A 475 -16.33 8.23 7.80
N VAL A 476 -16.93 7.22 8.44
CA VAL A 476 -16.45 6.64 9.71
C VAL A 476 -15.35 5.61 9.48
N ILE A 477 -15.55 4.67 8.55
CA ILE A 477 -14.54 3.70 8.13
C ILE A 477 -13.69 4.32 7.02
N ARG A 478 -12.38 4.23 7.19
CA ARG A 478 -11.37 4.86 6.33
C ARG A 478 -10.26 3.90 5.95
N GLU A 479 -9.47 4.32 4.99
CA GLU A 479 -8.29 3.63 4.51
C GLU A 479 -7.30 3.33 5.65
N GLY A 480 -6.63 2.18 5.57
CA GLY A 480 -5.59 1.78 6.53
C GLY A 480 -4.44 1.10 5.80
N THR A 481 -4.19 -0.17 6.10
CA THR A 481 -3.23 -0.98 5.33
C THR A 481 -3.77 -1.27 3.93
N PRO A 482 -2.88 -1.57 2.96
CA PRO A 482 -3.26 -2.32 1.77
C PRO A 482 -3.97 -3.63 2.15
N PHE A 483 -4.82 -4.14 1.26
CA PHE A 483 -5.41 -5.47 1.40
C PHE A 483 -4.46 -6.50 0.82
N VAL A 484 -4.11 -7.50 1.64
CA VAL A 484 -3.23 -8.62 1.25
C VAL A 484 -4.05 -9.90 1.15
N PRO A 485 -3.77 -10.79 0.19
CA PRO A 485 -4.42 -12.10 0.13
C PRO A 485 -4.03 -12.95 1.35
N LEU A 486 -4.72 -14.08 1.53
CA LEU A 486 -4.27 -15.11 2.47
C LEU A 486 -2.86 -15.61 2.09
N PRO A 487 -2.07 -16.15 3.03
CA PRO A 487 -0.75 -16.72 2.74
C PRO A 487 -0.82 -17.78 1.63
N ASN A 488 0.21 -17.84 0.78
CA ASN A 488 0.21 -18.64 -0.44
C ASN A 488 0.10 -20.15 -0.20
N GLU A 489 0.41 -20.61 1.02
CA GLU A 489 0.28 -22.00 1.44
C GLU A 489 -1.19 -22.41 1.61
N MET A 490 -2.09 -21.44 1.79
CA MET A 490 -3.53 -21.72 1.88
C MET A 490 -4.09 -22.11 0.51
N PRO A 491 -4.95 -23.14 0.45
CA PRO A 491 -5.63 -23.49 -0.80
C PRO A 491 -6.53 -22.35 -1.25
N LYS A 492 -6.60 -22.18 -2.57
CA LYS A 492 -7.51 -21.25 -3.23
C LYS A 492 -8.95 -21.70 -3.07
N ILE A 493 -9.86 -20.75 -3.18
CA ILE A 493 -11.30 -21.03 -3.14
C ILE A 493 -11.81 -20.91 -4.57
N LYS A 494 -12.59 -21.90 -5.01
CA LYS A 494 -13.14 -21.89 -6.36
C LYS A 494 -13.96 -20.61 -6.62
N ASP A 495 -13.58 -19.89 -7.69
CA ASP A 495 -14.22 -18.66 -8.17
C ASP A 495 -14.29 -17.51 -7.13
N LYS A 496 -13.43 -17.55 -6.10
CA LYS A 496 -13.43 -16.61 -4.99
C LYS A 496 -12.02 -16.27 -4.53
N GLN A 497 -11.84 -15.03 -4.06
CA GLN A 497 -10.59 -14.60 -3.43
C GLN A 497 -10.89 -13.86 -2.13
N LEU A 498 -10.05 -14.07 -1.11
CA LEU A 498 -10.14 -13.41 0.19
C LEU A 498 -8.94 -12.48 0.39
N TRP A 499 -9.19 -11.35 1.05
CA TRP A 499 -8.17 -10.43 1.50
C TRP A 499 -8.39 -9.98 2.92
N VAL A 500 -7.29 -9.66 3.59
CA VAL A 500 -7.26 -9.12 4.95
C VAL A 500 -6.54 -7.77 4.93
N ALA A 501 -7.05 -6.83 5.73
CA ALA A 501 -6.41 -5.55 5.98
C ALA A 501 -6.72 -5.07 7.40
N PHE A 502 -5.98 -4.06 7.86
CA PHE A 502 -6.42 -3.22 8.95
C PHE A 502 -6.90 -1.89 8.38
N THR A 503 -8.22 -1.73 8.22
CA THR A 503 -8.82 -0.41 7.98
C THR A 503 -8.76 0.41 9.26
N LYS A 504 -9.24 1.67 9.23
CA LYS A 504 -9.34 2.45 10.47
C LYS A 504 -10.73 3.03 10.66
N ILE A 505 -11.15 3.07 11.91
CA ILE A 505 -12.28 3.90 12.31
C ILE A 505 -11.79 5.31 12.65
N ARG A 506 -12.58 6.32 12.28
CA ARG A 506 -12.45 7.68 12.79
C ARG A 506 -13.72 8.03 13.54
N LEU A 507 -13.55 8.34 14.83
CA LEU A 507 -14.60 8.87 15.68
C LEU A 507 -14.22 10.30 16.09
N ASP A 508 -15.18 11.21 16.02
CA ASP A 508 -15.00 12.59 16.46
C ASP A 508 -15.69 12.77 17.82
N ASP A 509 -15.05 13.47 18.75
CA ASP A 509 -15.56 13.84 20.07
C ASP A 509 -16.20 12.67 20.87
N CYS A 510 -15.63 11.46 20.77
CA CYS A 510 -16.19 10.23 21.37
C CYS A 510 -15.84 10.00 22.85
N GLY A 511 -15.10 10.92 23.47
CA GLY A 511 -14.60 10.80 24.85
C GLY A 511 -13.08 10.73 24.98
N CYS A 512 -12.34 10.61 23.87
CA CYS A 512 -10.88 10.70 23.86
C CYS A 512 -10.37 11.61 22.73
N GLY A 513 -10.08 12.86 23.07
CA GLY A 513 -9.61 13.87 22.12
C GLY A 513 -10.67 14.24 21.09
N LYS A 514 -10.33 15.19 20.23
CA LYS A 514 -11.21 15.69 19.17
C LYS A 514 -11.38 14.68 18.03
N ARG A 515 -10.34 13.89 17.77
CA ARG A 515 -10.35 12.82 16.77
C ARG A 515 -9.67 11.60 17.32
N TYR A 516 -10.36 10.48 17.20
CA TYR A 516 -9.94 9.18 17.67
C TYR A 516 -9.82 8.24 16.47
N TYR A 517 -8.62 7.71 16.24
CA TYR A 517 -8.38 6.75 15.17
C TYR A 517 -7.88 5.44 15.76
N ARG A 518 -8.50 4.33 15.34
CA ARG A 518 -8.06 2.99 15.70
C ARG A 518 -8.07 2.02 14.52
N PRO A 519 -7.14 1.06 14.48
CA PRO A 519 -7.19 -0.04 13.55
C PRO A 519 -8.47 -0.87 13.71
N MET A 520 -8.95 -1.39 12.60
CA MET A 520 -10.01 -2.39 12.53
C MET A 520 -9.56 -3.51 11.60
N LEU A 521 -9.53 -4.75 12.09
CA LEU A 521 -9.28 -5.91 11.23
C LEU A 521 -10.47 -6.09 10.29
N THR A 522 -10.22 -6.16 8.98
CA THR A 522 -11.25 -6.21 7.95
C THR A 522 -10.99 -7.36 7.01
N VAL A 523 -12.01 -8.16 6.74
CA VAL A 523 -11.99 -9.24 5.76
C VAL A 523 -12.85 -8.85 4.58
N MET A 524 -12.30 -8.96 3.38
CA MET A 524 -13.00 -8.72 2.12
C MET A 524 -12.96 -9.99 1.27
N ALA A 525 -14.04 -10.28 0.57
CA ALA A 525 -14.13 -11.35 -0.41
C ALA A 525 -14.53 -10.81 -1.78
N GLU A 526 -14.13 -11.53 -2.81
CA GLU A 526 -14.61 -11.39 -4.18
C GLU A 526 -15.21 -12.72 -4.61
N SER A 527 -16.31 -12.66 -5.35
CA SER A 527 -16.95 -13.82 -5.97
C SER A 527 -17.54 -13.41 -7.32
N SER A 528 -16.96 -13.95 -8.39
CA SER A 528 -17.41 -13.73 -9.77
C SER A 528 -17.57 -12.24 -10.15
N GLY A 529 -16.61 -11.41 -9.78
CA GLY A 529 -16.55 -9.97 -10.02
C GLY A 529 -17.24 -9.10 -8.95
N ASN A 530 -17.91 -9.69 -7.96
CA ASN A 530 -18.62 -8.96 -6.92
C ASN A 530 -17.83 -8.92 -5.61
N PHE A 531 -17.67 -7.73 -5.03
CA PHE A 531 -16.90 -7.53 -3.80
C PHE A 531 -17.79 -7.34 -2.57
N THR A 532 -17.43 -7.98 -1.46
CA THR A 532 -18.10 -7.86 -0.15
C THR A 532 -17.09 -7.70 0.96
N PHE A 533 -17.39 -6.80 1.91
CA PHE A 533 -16.81 -6.93 3.24
C PHE A 533 -17.53 -8.06 3.95
N GLU A 534 -16.78 -9.04 4.46
CA GLU A 534 -17.31 -10.20 5.17
C GLU A 534 -17.44 -9.88 6.66
N MET A 535 -16.46 -9.18 7.23
CA MET A 535 -16.42 -8.85 8.65
C MET A 535 -15.49 -7.67 8.95
N PHE A 536 -15.82 -6.95 10.03
CA PHE A 536 -14.94 -5.98 10.67
C PHE A 536 -14.79 -6.28 12.17
N ALA A 537 -13.56 -6.25 12.68
CA ALA A 537 -13.26 -6.31 14.11
C ALA A 537 -12.80 -4.92 14.60
N PRO A 538 -13.61 -4.18 15.37
CA PRO A 538 -13.32 -2.81 15.74
C PRO A 538 -12.21 -2.63 16.80
N ASN A 539 -11.64 -1.42 16.84
CA ASN A 539 -10.81 -0.89 17.92
C ASN A 539 -9.64 -1.75 18.41
N VAL A 540 -8.96 -2.42 17.48
CA VAL A 540 -7.85 -3.30 17.80
C VAL A 540 -6.60 -2.48 18.17
N SER A 541 -6.35 -2.33 19.47
CA SER A 541 -5.24 -1.53 20.02
C SER A 541 -4.08 -2.37 20.59
N PHE A 542 -4.25 -3.69 20.74
CA PHE A 542 -3.22 -4.62 21.24
C PHE A 542 -2.54 -4.15 22.53
N ASP A 543 -3.35 -3.70 23.50
CA ASP A 543 -2.96 -3.09 24.78
C ASP A 543 -1.88 -2.00 24.65
N THR A 544 -1.90 -1.26 23.54
CA THR A 544 -1.01 -0.12 23.31
C THR A 544 -1.63 1.14 23.90
N ASP A 545 -0.96 1.72 24.89
CA ASP A 545 -1.24 3.10 25.32
C ASP A 545 -0.71 4.07 24.25
N VAL A 546 -1.63 4.53 23.41
CA VAL A 546 -1.34 5.30 22.20
C VAL A 546 -0.80 6.68 22.56
N LEU A 547 0.38 7.00 22.03
CA LEU A 547 0.98 8.34 22.18
C LEU A 547 0.02 9.43 21.72
N GLY A 548 -0.25 10.39 22.60
CA GLY A 548 -1.09 11.55 22.37
C GLY A 548 -0.50 12.54 21.37
N TRP A 549 -1.30 13.53 20.99
CA TRP A 549 -0.89 14.52 19.99
C TRP A 549 0.28 15.42 20.42
N ASP A 550 0.48 15.58 21.72
CA ASP A 550 1.61 16.31 22.29
C ASP A 550 2.96 15.61 22.04
N GLY A 551 2.93 14.30 21.71
CA GLY A 551 4.11 13.45 21.54
C GLY A 551 4.85 13.18 22.85
N LYS A 552 4.21 13.36 24.00
CA LYS A 552 4.83 13.26 25.33
C LYS A 552 4.03 12.41 26.32
N SER A 553 2.71 12.48 26.24
CA SER A 553 1.80 11.73 27.10
C SER A 553 0.89 10.83 26.27
N THR A 554 0.15 9.94 26.93
CA THR A 554 -0.92 9.13 26.32
C THR A 554 -2.30 9.74 26.58
N ASN A 555 -2.34 10.93 27.20
CA ASN A 555 -3.57 11.65 27.50
C ASN A 555 -4.31 12.01 26.23
N CYS A 556 -5.62 12.04 26.32
CA CYS A 556 -6.53 12.36 25.23
C CYS A 556 -6.58 13.86 24.88
N THR A 557 -5.42 14.49 24.68
CA THR A 557 -5.28 15.89 24.25
C THR A 557 -5.16 15.99 22.73
N GLY A 558 -5.90 16.92 22.12
CA GLY A 558 -5.88 17.10 20.66
C GLY A 558 -6.42 15.88 19.93
N TYR A 559 -5.58 15.17 19.18
CA TYR A 559 -5.94 13.95 18.45
C TYR A 559 -5.29 12.71 19.07
N ASN A 560 -6.04 11.62 19.22
CA ASN A 560 -5.50 10.34 19.66
C ASN A 560 -5.56 9.36 18.47
N MET A 561 -4.38 9.05 17.90
CA MET A 561 -4.33 8.37 16.60
C MET A 561 -3.39 7.18 16.65
N MET A 562 -3.95 5.99 16.41
CA MET A 562 -3.21 4.78 16.05
C MET A 562 -3.59 4.44 14.61
N ILE A 563 -2.70 4.77 13.68
CA ILE A 563 -2.97 4.65 12.24
C ILE A 563 -2.36 3.32 11.75
N PRO A 564 -3.18 2.36 11.27
CA PRO A 564 -2.66 1.18 10.60
C PRO A 564 -2.03 1.59 9.27
N ASN A 565 -0.79 1.15 9.00
CA ASN A 565 -0.08 1.57 7.80
C ASN A 565 0.23 0.44 6.81
N SER A 566 0.64 -0.73 7.29
CA SER A 566 0.87 -1.91 6.43
C SER A 566 0.82 -3.22 7.21
N ILE A 567 0.44 -4.27 6.49
CA ILE A 567 0.83 -5.65 6.81
C ILE A 567 2.14 -5.87 6.05
N ALA A 568 3.26 -5.89 6.76
CA ALA A 568 4.60 -5.93 6.14
C ALA A 568 4.98 -7.33 5.64
N SER A 569 4.49 -8.37 6.32
CA SER A 569 4.62 -9.78 5.97
C SER A 569 3.54 -10.58 6.70
N TRP A 570 3.17 -11.75 6.15
CA TRP A 570 2.24 -12.68 6.76
C TRP A 570 2.55 -14.09 6.28
N ASP A 571 3.14 -14.88 7.17
CA ASP A 571 3.74 -16.17 6.85
C ASP A 571 3.27 -17.25 7.84
N ILE A 572 3.25 -18.50 7.38
CA ILE A 572 2.85 -19.66 8.18
C ILE A 572 4.09 -20.50 8.52
N LEU A 573 4.36 -20.69 9.81
CA LEU A 573 5.49 -21.50 10.28
C LEU A 573 5.13 -22.98 10.39
N GLY A 574 3.90 -23.28 10.77
CA GLY A 574 3.49 -24.62 11.16
C GLY A 574 1.98 -24.80 11.18
N GLN A 575 1.55 -26.04 11.33
CA GLN A 575 0.16 -26.38 11.62
C GLN A 575 0.14 -27.58 12.56
N ASP A 576 -0.66 -27.50 13.62
CA ASP A 576 -0.81 -28.59 14.57
C ASP A 576 -1.44 -29.82 13.89
N PRO A 577 -0.84 -31.02 14.00
CA PRO A 577 -1.30 -32.21 13.31
C PRO A 577 -2.71 -32.68 13.72
N LYS A 578 -3.11 -32.41 14.97
CA LYS A 578 -4.34 -32.88 15.60
C LYS A 578 -5.44 -31.82 15.57
N THR A 579 -5.15 -30.62 16.04
CA THR A 579 -6.14 -29.53 16.15
C THR A 579 -6.31 -28.76 14.85
N LYS A 580 -5.37 -28.91 13.90
CA LYS A 580 -5.31 -28.16 12.63
C LYS A 580 -5.12 -26.65 12.79
N ILE A 581 -4.90 -26.17 14.02
CA ILE A 581 -4.56 -24.78 14.30
C ILE A 581 -3.28 -24.41 13.55
N ILE A 582 -3.35 -23.31 12.80
CA ILE A 582 -2.24 -22.81 12.01
C ILE A 582 -1.39 -21.86 12.85
N GLU A 583 -0.07 -22.01 12.79
CA GLU A 583 0.87 -21.11 13.43
C GLU A 583 1.31 -20.04 12.43
N ASP A 584 0.53 -18.96 12.34
CA ASP A 584 0.83 -17.80 11.49
C ASP A 584 1.50 -16.67 12.26
N TYR A 585 2.34 -15.89 11.56
CA TYR A 585 2.96 -14.67 12.07
C TYR A 585 2.74 -13.54 11.07
N MET A 586 2.14 -12.45 11.54
CA MET A 586 1.89 -11.25 10.75
C MET A 586 2.64 -10.06 11.34
N ALA A 587 3.51 -9.43 10.56
CA ALA A 587 4.17 -8.18 10.95
C ALA A 587 3.25 -6.99 10.63
N PHE A 588 2.57 -6.46 11.65
CA PHE A 588 1.68 -5.31 11.52
C PHE A 588 2.41 -4.02 11.91
N MET A 589 2.37 -3.01 11.04
CA MET A 589 2.98 -1.70 11.30
C MET A 589 1.94 -0.60 11.41
N TYR A 590 2.13 0.25 12.43
CA TYR A 590 1.22 1.34 12.74
C TYR A 590 1.96 2.60 13.21
N THR A 591 1.31 3.76 13.12
CA THR A 591 1.85 5.04 13.58
C THR A 591 1.02 5.61 14.72
N GLU A 592 1.69 5.98 15.80
CA GLU A 592 1.11 6.62 16.99
C GLU A 592 1.33 8.14 16.96
N GLY A 593 0.29 8.89 17.35
CA GLY A 593 0.34 10.35 17.50
C GLY A 593 0.79 11.09 16.23
N GLY A 594 0.73 10.44 15.06
CA GLY A 594 1.26 10.92 13.80
C GLY A 594 2.78 11.12 13.76
N ARG A 595 3.56 10.43 14.61
CA ARG A 595 5.01 10.68 14.77
C ARG A 595 5.86 9.42 14.87
N VAL A 596 5.46 8.47 15.71
CA VAL A 596 6.26 7.28 16.02
C VAL A 596 5.65 6.10 15.28
N SER A 597 6.46 5.39 14.49
CA SER A 597 5.99 4.20 13.78
C SER A 597 6.57 2.97 14.45
N ARG A 598 5.70 2.04 14.83
CA ARG A 598 6.05 0.81 15.54
C ARG A 598 5.59 -0.41 14.75
N ILE A 599 6.28 -1.52 14.98
CA ILE A 599 5.89 -2.83 14.48
C ILE A 599 5.45 -3.68 15.66
N ILE A 600 4.44 -4.50 15.42
CA ILE A 600 3.96 -5.54 16.31
C ILE A 600 3.80 -6.82 15.48
N THR A 601 4.26 -7.94 16.04
CA THR A 601 3.97 -9.25 15.45
C THR A 601 2.67 -9.79 16.03
N LEU A 602 1.76 -10.23 15.17
CA LEU A 602 0.50 -10.87 15.53
C LEU A 602 0.58 -12.37 15.19
N LYS A 603 -0.09 -13.21 15.99
CA LYS A 603 -0.31 -14.64 15.71
C LYS A 603 -1.78 -14.99 15.83
N GLY A 604 -2.22 -16.00 15.09
CA GLY A 604 -3.59 -16.48 15.11
C GLY A 604 -4.55 -15.62 14.28
N VAL A 605 -4.05 -14.66 13.49
CA VAL A 605 -4.90 -13.84 12.62
C VAL A 605 -5.54 -14.71 11.54
N LEU A 606 -4.81 -15.69 11.03
CA LEU A 606 -5.35 -16.63 10.05
C LEU A 606 -6.46 -17.48 10.66
N ASN A 607 -6.23 -18.11 11.81
CA ASN A 607 -7.28 -18.90 12.47
C ASN A 607 -8.51 -18.05 12.78
N TYR A 608 -8.33 -16.81 13.26
CA TYR A 608 -9.42 -15.86 13.48
C TYR A 608 -10.28 -15.66 12.21
N VAL A 609 -9.66 -15.52 11.04
CA VAL A 609 -10.38 -15.36 9.77
C VAL A 609 -11.06 -16.65 9.32
N LEU A 610 -10.40 -17.80 9.48
CA LEU A 610 -10.93 -19.10 9.03
C LEU A 610 -12.12 -19.59 9.87
N HIS A 611 -11.97 -19.54 11.19
CA HIS A 611 -12.99 -19.97 12.16
C HIS A 611 -14.29 -19.16 12.04
N MET A 612 -14.22 -17.92 11.53
CA MET A 612 -15.41 -17.13 11.23
C MET A 612 -16.36 -17.83 10.23
N TYR A 613 -15.82 -18.61 9.29
CA TYR A 613 -16.61 -19.33 8.28
C TYR A 613 -17.15 -20.68 8.76
N SER A 614 -16.63 -21.25 9.86
CA SER A 614 -17.06 -22.57 10.35
C SER A 614 -18.47 -22.57 10.95
N GLY A 615 -18.95 -21.42 11.43
CA GLY A 615 -20.24 -21.27 12.09
C GLY A 615 -21.49 -21.23 11.19
N ASN A 616 -21.37 -21.41 9.86
CA ASN A 616 -22.46 -21.28 8.86
C ASN A 616 -23.20 -19.92 8.83
N LYS A 617 -22.78 -18.93 9.61
CA LYS A 617 -23.43 -17.61 9.72
C LYS A 617 -23.16 -16.67 8.54
N ILE A 618 -22.34 -17.09 7.57
CA ILE A 618 -21.88 -16.26 6.45
C ILE A 618 -22.43 -16.82 5.15
N ASN A 619 -22.89 -15.94 4.24
CA ASN A 619 -23.29 -16.39 2.91
C ASN A 619 -22.07 -16.85 2.11
N GLU A 620 -22.17 -18.03 1.52
CA GLU A 620 -21.09 -18.62 0.73
C GLU A 620 -20.80 -17.79 -0.53
N ASN A 621 -21.85 -17.31 -1.18
CA ASN A 621 -21.78 -16.47 -2.38
C ASN A 621 -22.12 -15.01 -2.03
N TYR A 622 -21.89 -14.12 -3.00
CA TYR A 622 -22.26 -12.71 -2.87
C TYR A 622 -23.75 -12.56 -2.53
N PHE A 623 -24.02 -11.88 -1.42
CA PHE A 623 -25.35 -11.46 -1.02
C PHE A 623 -25.32 -9.97 -0.67
N PHE A 624 -26.26 -9.21 -1.22
CA PHE A 624 -26.40 -7.78 -0.92
C PHE A 624 -27.68 -7.53 -0.15
N SER A 625 -27.54 -7.01 1.06
CA SER A 625 -28.63 -6.44 1.86
C SER A 625 -28.17 -5.13 2.46
N ARG A 626 -28.91 -4.06 2.14
CA ARG A 626 -28.66 -2.73 2.71
C ARG A 626 -28.84 -2.73 4.22
N ASP A 627 -29.84 -3.46 4.71
CA ASP A 627 -30.20 -3.48 6.12
C ASP A 627 -29.15 -4.24 6.95
N LEU A 628 -28.59 -5.33 6.43
CA LEU A 628 -27.49 -6.05 7.09
C LEU A 628 -26.21 -5.23 7.10
N ASP A 629 -25.83 -4.61 5.97
CA ASP A 629 -24.66 -3.73 5.90
C ASP A 629 -24.81 -2.55 6.89
N TYR A 630 -26.04 -2.01 7.04
CA TYR A 630 -26.36 -0.96 8.01
C TYR A 630 -26.24 -1.43 9.47
N GLU A 631 -26.89 -2.54 9.85
CA GLU A 631 -26.85 -3.03 11.22
C GLU A 631 -25.44 -3.46 11.64
N ALA A 632 -24.67 -4.12 10.76
CA ALA A 632 -23.27 -4.44 11.03
C ALA A 632 -22.43 -3.18 11.28
N THR A 633 -22.60 -2.15 10.43
CA THR A 633 -21.92 -0.86 10.58
C THR A 633 -22.29 -0.19 11.91
N LYS A 634 -23.57 -0.21 12.28
CA LYS A 634 -24.05 0.34 13.54
C LYS A 634 -23.45 -0.37 14.76
N CYS A 635 -23.32 -1.69 14.72
CA CYS A 635 -22.68 -2.48 15.78
C CYS A 635 -21.19 -2.15 15.94
N ILE A 636 -20.47 -2.00 14.83
CA ILE A 636 -19.06 -1.60 14.81
C ILE A 636 -18.88 -0.23 15.47
N VAL A 637 -19.70 0.74 15.09
CA VAL A 637 -19.60 2.11 15.60
C VAL A 637 -19.99 2.19 17.07
N SER A 638 -21.06 1.52 17.49
CA SER A 638 -21.49 1.52 18.90
C SER A 638 -20.43 0.89 19.81
N HIS A 639 -19.86 -0.25 19.41
CA HIS A 639 -18.72 -0.87 20.09
C HIS A 639 -17.55 0.11 20.17
N SER A 640 -17.22 0.74 19.05
CA SER A 640 -16.04 1.61 18.98
C SER A 640 -16.18 2.89 19.81
N LEU A 641 -17.40 3.43 19.91
CA LEU A 641 -17.72 4.56 20.79
C LEU A 641 -17.58 4.20 22.26
N SER A 642 -18.04 3.00 22.66
CA SER A 642 -17.89 2.50 24.04
C SER A 642 -16.41 2.41 24.43
N GLU A 643 -15.62 1.75 23.61
CA GLU A 643 -14.17 1.59 23.81
C GLU A 643 -13.42 2.93 23.81
N CYS A 644 -13.82 3.89 22.96
CA CYS A 644 -13.26 5.25 22.99
C CYS A 644 -13.48 5.94 24.35
N ARG A 645 -14.70 5.83 24.92
CA ARG A 645 -15.02 6.40 26.24
C ARG A 645 -14.22 5.72 27.35
N ILE A 646 -14.12 4.40 27.33
CA ILE A 646 -13.33 3.63 28.30
C ILE A 646 -11.85 4.05 28.25
N TYR A 647 -11.30 4.16 27.04
CA TYR A 647 -9.93 4.63 26.85
C TYR A 647 -9.75 6.07 27.34
N GLY A 648 -10.69 6.96 27.02
CA GLY A 648 -10.71 8.35 27.44
C GLY A 648 -10.72 8.55 28.96
N ASN A 649 -11.53 7.77 29.67
CA ASN A 649 -11.62 7.80 31.13
C ASN A 649 -10.30 7.37 31.82
N LYS A 650 -9.57 6.43 31.21
CA LYS A 650 -8.23 6.00 31.69
C LYS A 650 -7.14 7.03 31.37
N HIS A 651 -7.38 7.91 30.40
CA HIS A 651 -6.40 8.85 29.85
C HIS A 651 -6.93 10.29 29.86
N PRO A 652 -7.25 10.86 31.04
CA PRO A 652 -7.88 12.17 31.15
C PRO A 652 -7.04 13.23 30.42
N GLY A 653 -7.64 13.84 29.42
CA GLY A 653 -7.09 15.04 28.81
C GLY A 653 -7.22 16.20 29.80
N LEU A 654 -6.27 17.13 29.79
CA LEU A 654 -6.62 18.49 30.19
C LEU A 654 -7.64 18.96 29.14
N ASP A 655 -8.82 19.42 29.55
CA ASP A 655 -9.78 20.12 28.70
C ASP A 655 -9.13 21.39 28.16
N ILE A 656 -8.27 21.23 27.16
CA ILE A 656 -7.78 22.34 26.37
C ILE A 656 -8.89 22.56 25.35
N ASP A 657 -9.74 23.54 25.63
CA ASP A 657 -10.77 24.00 24.72
C ASP A 657 -10.14 24.21 23.33
N PRO A 658 -10.59 23.48 22.29
CA PRO A 658 -10.11 23.64 20.94
C PRO A 658 -10.26 25.07 20.43
N ALA A 659 -11.25 25.83 20.90
CA ALA A 659 -11.38 27.24 20.59
C ALA A 659 -10.21 28.03 21.17
N GLU A 660 -9.76 27.72 22.38
CA GLU A 660 -8.60 28.37 23.02
C GLU A 660 -7.28 28.03 22.31
N GLU A 661 -7.08 26.79 21.85
CA GLU A 661 -5.87 26.41 21.09
C GLU A 661 -5.89 26.96 19.66
N ILE A 662 -7.03 26.91 18.97
CA ILE A 662 -7.22 27.55 17.66
C ILE A 662 -7.08 29.07 17.78
N GLN A 663 -7.55 29.67 18.87
CA GLN A 663 -7.37 31.10 19.15
C GLN A 663 -5.90 31.41 19.42
N LYS A 664 -5.18 30.60 20.21
CA LYS A 664 -3.72 30.72 20.39
C LYS A 664 -2.97 30.59 19.05
N ILE A 665 -3.39 29.69 18.16
CA ILE A 665 -2.82 29.54 16.80
C ILE A 665 -3.15 30.77 15.94
N LYS A 666 -4.40 31.24 15.91
CA LYS A 666 -4.83 32.46 15.21
C LYS A 666 -4.09 33.69 15.70
N ASP A 667 -3.89 33.83 17.00
CA ASP A 667 -3.18 34.94 17.62
C ASP A 667 -1.68 34.90 17.32
N ARG A 668 -1.06 33.71 17.36
CA ARG A 668 0.31 33.50 16.88
C ARG A 668 0.43 33.87 15.39
N LYS A 669 -0.54 33.49 14.55
CA LYS A 669 -0.59 33.84 13.12
C LYS A 669 -0.71 35.35 12.92
N ASN A 670 -1.60 36.02 13.66
CA ASN A 670 -1.79 37.47 13.60
C ASN A 670 -0.55 38.23 14.07
N LYS A 671 0.06 37.83 15.18
CA LYS A 671 1.30 38.42 15.71
C LYS A 671 2.46 38.25 14.71
N ARG A 672 2.55 37.09 14.04
CA ARG A 672 3.53 36.83 12.96
C ARG A 672 3.27 37.66 11.70
N ILE A 673 2.03 37.82 11.26
CA ILE A 673 1.64 38.70 10.13
C ILE A 673 2.04 40.14 10.43
N LEU A 674 1.78 40.61 11.65
CA LEU A 674 2.15 41.96 12.09
C LEU A 674 3.68 42.15 12.05
N THR A 675 4.44 41.16 12.49
CA THR A 675 5.91 41.17 12.42
C THR A 675 6.43 41.15 10.97
N LYS A 676 5.87 40.30 10.09
CA LYS A 676 6.18 40.28 8.65
C LYS A 676 5.88 41.64 7.99
N ARG A 677 4.76 42.28 8.34
CA ARG A 677 4.41 43.65 7.90
C ARG A 677 5.41 44.70 8.39
N LYS A 678 5.82 44.65 9.67
CA LYS A 678 6.87 45.54 10.23
C LYS A 678 8.22 45.35 9.51
N ILE A 679 8.61 44.12 9.22
CA ILE A 679 9.84 43.81 8.47
C ILE A 679 9.76 44.34 7.02
N ARG A 680 8.65 44.10 6.31
CA ARG A 680 8.42 44.65 4.96
C ARG A 680 8.46 46.18 4.95
N ARG A 681 7.87 46.86 5.94
CA ARG A 681 7.95 48.32 6.11
C ARG A 681 9.40 48.78 6.34
N ARG A 682 10.19 48.09 7.17
CA ARG A 682 11.62 48.38 7.37
C ARG A 682 12.44 48.18 6.08
N LYS A 683 12.21 47.11 5.32
CA LYS A 683 12.85 46.87 4.01
C LYS A 683 12.51 47.98 3.00
N ARG A 684 11.23 48.37 2.88
CA ARG A 684 10.79 49.50 2.02
C ARG A 684 11.44 50.83 2.42
N ARG A 685 11.55 51.12 3.73
CA ARG A 685 12.26 52.33 4.24
C ARG A 685 13.75 52.31 3.88
N LYS A 686 14.44 51.16 4.02
CA LYS A 686 15.85 51.01 3.59
C LYS A 686 16.02 51.24 2.08
N ILE A 687 15.12 50.71 1.25
CA ILE A 687 15.13 50.92 -0.20
C ILE A 687 14.91 52.41 -0.54
N LYS A 688 13.90 53.06 0.05
CA LYS A 688 13.65 54.52 -0.14
C LYS A 688 14.87 55.37 0.27
N ARG A 689 15.54 55.04 1.38
CA ARG A 689 16.78 55.73 1.79
C ARG A 689 17.92 55.52 0.79
N ARG A 690 18.11 54.31 0.27
CA ARG A 690 19.11 53.99 -0.77
C ARG A 690 18.83 54.73 -2.09
N THR A 691 17.57 54.74 -2.56
CA THR A 691 17.19 55.46 -3.78
C THR A 691 17.30 56.98 -3.62
N GLY A 692 16.93 57.52 -2.45
CA GLY A 692 17.14 58.93 -2.09
C GLY A 692 18.62 59.33 -2.09
N ARG A 693 19.51 58.51 -1.49
CA ARG A 693 20.97 58.71 -1.54
C ARG A 693 21.49 58.67 -2.99
N LYS A 694 21.03 57.72 -3.83
CA LYS A 694 21.38 57.66 -5.27
C LYS A 694 20.94 58.91 -6.03
N LYS A 695 19.71 59.42 -5.80
CA LYS A 695 19.20 60.67 -6.40
C LYS A 695 20.02 61.89 -5.97
N ARG A 696 20.37 62.01 -4.68
CA ARG A 696 21.26 63.10 -4.17
C ARG A 696 22.65 63.04 -4.79
N LYS A 697 23.26 61.85 -4.92
CA LYS A 697 24.54 61.65 -5.62
C LYS A 697 24.45 62.06 -7.10
N LYS A 698 23.37 61.69 -7.82
CA LYS A 698 23.13 62.13 -9.21
C LYS A 698 22.99 63.65 -9.32
N LYS A 699 22.22 64.31 -8.43
CA LYS A 699 22.10 65.79 -8.39
C LYS A 699 23.46 66.48 -8.12
N ARG A 700 24.27 65.98 -7.17
CA ARG A 700 25.63 66.49 -6.91
C ARG A 700 26.55 66.33 -8.12
N LYS A 701 26.51 65.17 -8.82
CA LYS A 701 27.25 64.97 -10.08
C LYS A 701 26.79 65.95 -11.19
N LYS A 702 25.48 66.18 -11.36
CA LYS A 702 24.95 67.20 -12.30
C LYS A 702 25.42 68.62 -11.95
N LYS A 703 25.37 69.03 -10.67
CA LYS A 703 25.88 70.34 -10.23
C LYS A 703 27.39 70.50 -10.48
N ARG A 704 28.20 69.47 -10.19
CA ARG A 704 29.64 69.45 -10.51
C ARG A 704 29.90 69.55 -12.03
N ARG A 705 29.14 68.84 -12.87
CA ARG A 705 29.21 68.97 -14.34
C ARG A 705 28.85 70.37 -14.82
N LYS A 706 27.80 71.00 -14.29
CA LYS A 706 27.43 72.41 -14.60
C LYS A 706 28.54 73.39 -14.19
N LYS A 707 29.13 73.25 -12.98
CA LYS A 707 30.28 74.07 -12.55
C LYS A 707 31.51 73.88 -13.45
N ARG A 708 31.82 72.64 -13.86
CA ARG A 708 32.90 72.36 -14.82
C ARG A 708 32.63 72.97 -16.20
N ARG A 709 31.39 72.93 -16.71
CA ARG A 709 30.98 73.59 -17.96
C ARG A 709 31.12 75.12 -17.86
N LYS A 710 30.70 75.75 -16.74
CA LYS A 710 30.91 77.20 -16.51
C LYS A 710 32.40 77.56 -16.42
N LYS A 711 33.23 76.77 -15.72
CA LYS A 711 34.70 76.97 -15.70
C LYS A 711 35.31 76.80 -17.10
N ARG A 712 34.87 75.84 -17.92
CA ARG A 712 35.32 75.68 -19.31
C ARG A 712 34.90 76.86 -20.20
N ARG A 713 33.70 77.42 -20.02
CA ARG A 713 33.27 78.65 -20.73
C ARG A 713 34.11 79.86 -20.33
N ARG A 714 34.38 80.08 -19.04
CA ARG A 714 35.29 81.15 -18.57
C ARG A 714 36.75 80.96 -19.02
N LYS A 715 37.23 79.72 -19.14
CA LYS A 715 38.55 79.43 -19.74
C LYS A 715 38.59 79.59 -21.27
N ARG A 716 37.44 79.57 -21.95
CA ARG A 716 37.34 79.88 -23.39
C ARG A 716 37.23 81.39 -23.66
N SER A 717 36.72 82.19 -22.72
CA SER A 717 36.69 83.65 -22.84
C SER A 717 38.01 84.34 -22.49
N ASN A 718 38.91 83.68 -21.75
CA ASN A 718 40.24 84.22 -21.37
C ASN A 718 41.40 83.53 -22.09
N LYS A 719 41.23 83.12 -23.36
CA LYS A 719 42.36 82.62 -24.17
C LYS A 719 42.88 83.78 -25.05
N PRO A 720 44.16 84.19 -24.93
CA PRO A 720 44.73 85.25 -25.77
C PRO A 720 44.71 84.86 -27.26
N ARG A 721 44.54 85.88 -28.12
CA ARG A 721 44.61 85.82 -29.59
C ARG A 721 46.03 85.50 -30.10
N THR A 722 46.50 84.27 -29.94
CA THR A 722 47.83 83.84 -30.47
C THR A 722 47.80 82.57 -31.31
N LYS A 723 46.62 82.13 -31.76
CA LYS A 723 46.50 81.00 -32.72
C LYS A 723 45.79 81.34 -34.04
N GLN A 724 45.49 82.62 -34.28
CA GLN A 724 44.83 83.08 -35.51
C GLN A 724 45.81 83.70 -36.53
N ARG A 725 47.09 83.92 -36.17
CA ARG A 725 48.15 84.32 -37.12
C ARG A 725 48.79 83.10 -37.82
N LEU A 726 49.09 82.03 -37.08
CA LEU A 726 49.72 80.82 -37.65
C LEU A 726 48.82 80.00 -38.60
N SER A 727 47.48 80.10 -38.52
CA SER A 727 46.60 79.39 -39.48
C SER A 727 46.33 80.18 -40.76
N TYR A 728 46.72 81.46 -40.82
CA TYR A 728 46.59 82.29 -42.01
C TYR A 728 47.87 82.19 -42.86
N GLU A 729 49.05 82.11 -42.22
CA GLU A 729 50.33 81.89 -42.92
C GLU A 729 50.50 80.48 -43.51
N ILE A 730 49.84 79.45 -42.95
CA ILE A 730 49.89 78.09 -43.49
C ILE A 730 48.92 77.93 -44.68
N LYS A 731 47.74 78.58 -44.64
CA LYS A 731 46.78 78.53 -45.75
C LYS A 731 47.25 79.27 -47.01
N ASN A 732 47.94 80.40 -46.84
CA ASN A 732 48.48 81.13 -47.98
C ASN A 732 49.72 80.43 -48.60
N LYS A 733 50.39 79.52 -47.87
CA LYS A 733 51.47 78.69 -48.43
C LYS A 733 50.99 77.43 -49.13
N GLU A 734 49.80 76.92 -48.79
CA GLU A 734 49.18 75.77 -49.47
C GLU A 734 48.46 76.16 -50.77
N GLU A 735 47.91 77.39 -50.87
CA GLU A 735 47.29 77.91 -52.12
C GLU A 735 48.29 78.35 -53.20
N ASP A 736 49.55 78.63 -52.85
CA ASP A 736 50.62 78.96 -53.82
C ASP A 736 51.33 77.70 -54.40
N ILE A 737 51.15 76.53 -53.77
CA ILE A 737 51.74 75.26 -54.24
C ILE A 737 50.80 74.54 -55.23
N GLU A 738 49.48 74.73 -55.13
CA GLU A 738 48.50 74.16 -56.08
C GLU A 738 48.38 74.93 -57.42
N LYS A 739 49.16 76.01 -57.62
CA LYS A 739 49.23 76.78 -58.88
C LYS A 739 50.54 76.64 -59.66
N ARG A 740 51.45 75.76 -59.24
CA ARG A 740 52.76 75.57 -59.89
C ARG A 740 53.08 74.17 -60.42
N ASP A 741 52.19 73.19 -60.28
CA ASP A 741 52.31 71.87 -60.93
C ASP A 741 51.12 71.62 -61.86
N GLY A 742 51.06 72.45 -62.91
CA GLY A 742 50.66 71.99 -64.24
C GLY A 742 51.89 71.52 -64.99
#